data_AF-A0A3L8PUU5-F1
#
_entry.id   AF-A0A3L8PUU5-F1
#
_cell.length_a   1.000
_cell.length_b   1.000
_cell.length_c   1.000
_cell.angle_alpha   90.00
_cell.angle_beta   90.00
_cell.angle_gamma   90.00
#
_symmetry.space_group_name_H-M   'P 1'
#
loop_
_entity.id
_entity.type
_entity.pdbx_description
1 polymer ?
#
loop_
_entity_poly.entity_id
_entity_poly.type
_entity_poly.pdbx_seq_one_letter_code
_entity_poly.pdbx_strand_id
1 'polypeptide(L)'
;MKMQYTALATLLAGLLSACGGSNNSTENKPQLNTLAGQVMAGAGYIQGAKVCMDTNDNAKCDDAEPSVISGTNGEYQFENLTDAALTQSPLIAEVGTEAINSDTNKAVKRPYLMSAPANSNTVSPESAQVKHYMDVFKITRAEAEELVKSIMEVEAETAKQAKEKYKNHQEAAKSSNPKIKEMAMHIKNMFLVMTYNMGNAYEGIQTNPSGAPAFNGVSIPDSANVTHKQLMKLVMQKQIDSMPTINKVAHQHAESGASQDTDFANINSATLAKMQLQTDKLDEQVKALAASNSSTPANLQEALTDNSIHQFTSDKDNVVPNIQVNSFNIENQMLNETQKKADRDNPSLAAFPKPEKHDFLVPDGNGDWMRPDNVYEVKPNSDSTKVDLVNKSNPDLKTTLSALEHTLEDLNTDTQFLSDPSMKTHMKLMSGDATFSDDAKAMKVTSSINKETLMLDNPLACEIGNELDRRTCFTRVSAHNNNVVTLDPVSLSDITSTEPSNGDIEKLKGAVVAYNGSRYIVAELLLPENSSAEGIANYYLVQMVTADDGSKKEASLFATGSWKEQATIIHKLILAVLTVPEKVLAFDTSGNTKKDMFYTEADDKVRQGHKGFSMPMDGVVVNMAAMNDISNNMDTEKLSSSPIEQFIIQLKSRITPCATGNSINGKLLSKSDYDVSVSNCQPFLVSYGLLPPEKFTADDTPLISYDDNGDQESKITLSSQDSDETPWKVGAWQGTASSTSVAIRWKIDEKGHLTFEKLDDSNEPVERVTMAPLEREGIVLSTKVFHEDKSKAPIDGKLGIISDKTFIVNPPQP
;
A
#
# COMPACT_ATOMS: atom_id res chain seq x y z
N MET A 1 -15.66 -22.94 -26.64
CA MET A 1 -15.67 -24.36 -27.08
C MET A 1 -15.89 -25.20 -25.83
N LYS A 2 -17.06 -25.83 -25.68
CA LYS A 2 -17.47 -26.57 -24.47
C LYS A 2 -16.69 -27.88 -24.39
N MET A 3 -16.02 -28.14 -23.26
CA MET A 3 -15.41 -29.43 -22.99
C MET A 3 -16.13 -30.07 -21.80
N GLN A 4 -16.82 -31.18 -22.09
CA GLN A 4 -17.65 -31.96 -21.18
C GLN A 4 -16.75 -32.88 -20.34
N TYR A 5 -16.97 -32.91 -19.03
CA TYR A 5 -16.36 -33.89 -18.13
C TYR A 5 -17.31 -35.08 -17.96
N THR A 6 -16.89 -36.26 -18.42
CA THR A 6 -17.55 -37.53 -18.14
C THR A 6 -16.73 -38.33 -17.15
N ALA A 7 -17.36 -38.68 -16.02
CA ALA A 7 -16.87 -39.62 -15.04
C ALA A 7 -16.78 -41.05 -15.62
N LEU A 8 -15.76 -41.82 -15.24
CA LEU A 8 -15.81 -43.27 -15.33
C LEU A 8 -15.05 -43.90 -14.16
N ALA A 9 -15.82 -44.53 -13.27
CA ALA A 9 -15.37 -45.44 -12.24
C ALA A 9 -15.26 -46.85 -12.83
N THR A 10 -14.18 -47.57 -12.54
CA THR A 10 -14.18 -49.04 -12.63
C THR A 10 -13.29 -49.67 -11.56
N LEU A 11 -13.97 -50.48 -10.74
CA LEU A 11 -13.50 -51.45 -9.76
C LEU A 11 -12.63 -52.53 -10.41
N LEU A 12 -11.57 -53.00 -9.75
CA LEU A 12 -11.08 -54.38 -9.92
C LEU A 12 -10.43 -54.89 -8.63
N ALA A 13 -10.96 -55.99 -8.10
CA ALA A 13 -10.50 -56.69 -6.91
C ALA A 13 -10.20 -58.17 -7.22
N GLY A 14 -9.13 -58.71 -6.60
CA GLY A 14 -8.80 -60.14 -6.47
C GLY A 14 -7.99 -60.74 -7.64
N LEU A 15 -7.00 -61.61 -7.46
CA LEU A 15 -6.77 -62.62 -6.40
C LEU A 15 -5.29 -63.06 -6.26
N LEU A 16 -5.03 -63.72 -5.14
CA LEU A 16 -3.75 -64.24 -4.59
C LEU A 16 -3.13 -65.45 -5.32
N SER A 17 -1.81 -65.64 -5.10
CA SER A 17 -1.05 -66.87 -4.73
C SER A 17 0.35 -66.82 -5.37
N ALA A 18 1.49 -67.25 -4.77
CA ALA A 18 1.86 -67.84 -3.48
C ALA A 18 3.42 -67.81 -3.34
N CYS A 19 3.92 -68.39 -2.24
CA CYS A 19 5.32 -68.68 -1.85
C CYS A 19 6.05 -67.53 -1.12
N GLY A 20 6.46 -67.61 0.14
CA GLY A 20 6.86 -68.75 0.96
C GLY A 20 8.38 -68.70 1.17
N GLY A 21 8.84 -68.14 2.30
CA GLY A 21 10.27 -68.16 2.63
C GLY A 21 10.70 -67.29 3.81
N SER A 22 11.03 -67.96 4.92
CA SER A 22 11.99 -67.58 5.96
C SER A 22 11.69 -66.37 6.87
N ASN A 23 11.38 -66.70 8.14
CA ASN A 23 11.58 -65.82 9.30
C ASN A 23 12.99 -65.21 9.27
N ASN A 24 13.05 -63.91 9.04
CA ASN A 24 14.05 -63.05 9.65
C ASN A 24 13.28 -61.86 10.19
N SER A 25 13.17 -61.77 11.51
CA SER A 25 12.76 -60.56 12.20
C SER A 25 13.82 -59.50 11.95
N THR A 26 13.79 -58.90 10.75
CA THR A 26 14.35 -57.59 10.54
C THR A 26 13.43 -56.64 11.29
N GLU A 27 13.87 -56.26 12.49
CA GLU A 27 13.44 -55.01 13.09
C GLU A 27 13.37 -53.97 11.96
N ASN A 28 12.16 -53.51 11.64
CA ASN A 28 11.96 -52.35 10.79
C ASN A 28 12.54 -51.17 11.57
N LYS A 29 13.86 -50.98 11.47
CA LYS A 29 14.49 -49.76 11.97
C LYS A 29 13.80 -48.61 11.23
N PRO A 30 13.22 -47.64 11.94
CA PRO A 30 12.59 -46.50 11.27
C PRO A 30 13.60 -45.89 10.29
N GLN A 31 13.18 -45.69 9.04
CA GLN A 31 14.01 -45.04 8.04
C GLN A 31 14.19 -43.58 8.49
N LEU A 32 15.40 -43.24 8.87
CA LEU A 32 15.73 -41.91 9.37
C LEU A 32 16.14 -41.02 8.19
N ASN A 33 15.48 -39.88 8.06
CA ASN A 33 15.69 -38.93 6.97
C ASN A 33 16.58 -37.76 7.42
N THR A 34 17.08 -37.01 6.43
CA THR A 34 17.81 -35.75 6.61
C THR A 34 17.06 -34.65 5.88
N LEU A 35 16.90 -33.49 6.51
CA LEU A 35 16.37 -32.28 5.90
C LEU A 35 17.44 -31.19 5.97
N ALA A 36 17.78 -30.59 4.84
CA ALA A 36 18.73 -29.49 4.78
C ALA A 36 18.17 -28.35 3.95
N GLY A 37 18.53 -27.12 4.33
CA GLY A 37 18.01 -25.94 3.67
C GLY A 37 18.72 -24.66 4.08
N GLN A 38 18.12 -23.52 3.74
CA GLN A 38 18.67 -22.20 4.04
C GLN A 38 17.63 -21.24 4.64
N VAL A 39 18.05 -20.37 5.54
CA VAL A 39 17.26 -19.23 6.02
C VAL A 39 17.65 -17.98 5.24
N MET A 40 16.66 -17.31 4.65
CA MET A 40 16.85 -16.12 3.81
C MET A 40 15.89 -15.00 4.22
N ALA A 41 16.36 -13.75 4.23
CA ALA A 41 15.50 -12.58 4.33
C ALA A 41 16.09 -11.41 3.52
N GLY A 42 15.22 -10.66 2.82
CA GLY A 42 15.68 -9.82 1.71
C GLY A 42 16.34 -10.68 0.63
N ALA A 43 17.56 -10.36 0.21
CA ALA A 43 18.40 -11.24 -0.62
C ALA A 43 19.61 -11.82 0.11
N GLY A 44 19.65 -11.73 1.43
CA GLY A 44 20.76 -12.26 2.22
C GLY A 44 20.41 -13.58 2.87
N TYR A 45 21.46 -14.35 3.12
CA TYR A 45 21.41 -15.45 4.06
C TYR A 45 21.40 -14.91 5.49
N ILE A 46 20.65 -15.57 6.36
CA ILE A 46 20.59 -15.20 7.77
C ILE A 46 21.43 -16.17 8.57
N GLN A 47 22.57 -15.68 9.07
CA GLN A 47 23.43 -16.41 10.01
C GLN A 47 22.92 -16.22 11.44
N GLY A 48 22.89 -17.29 12.23
CA GLY A 48 22.55 -17.21 13.64
C GLY A 48 21.04 -17.26 13.95
N ALA A 49 20.19 -17.61 12.97
CA ALA A 49 18.77 -17.86 13.22
C ALA A 49 18.57 -19.23 13.89
N LYS A 50 17.69 -19.32 14.88
CA LYS A 50 17.26 -20.60 15.45
C LYS A 50 16.18 -21.18 14.54
N VAL A 51 16.43 -22.35 13.95
CA VAL A 51 15.47 -23.05 13.11
C VAL A 51 15.01 -24.30 13.85
N CYS A 52 13.71 -24.55 13.92
CA CYS A 52 13.16 -25.76 14.52
C CYS A 52 12.07 -26.40 13.67
N MET A 53 11.78 -27.66 13.97
CA MET A 53 10.59 -28.36 13.49
C MET A 53 9.46 -28.21 14.50
N ASP A 54 8.40 -27.49 14.13
CA ASP A 54 7.23 -27.26 14.98
C ASP A 54 6.38 -28.54 15.02
N THR A 55 6.65 -29.38 16.01
CA THR A 55 6.04 -30.71 16.18
C THR A 55 4.75 -30.66 16.99
N ASN A 56 4.53 -29.59 17.77
CA ASN A 56 3.33 -29.39 18.57
C ASN A 56 2.36 -28.37 17.95
N ASP A 57 2.71 -27.79 16.79
CA ASP A 57 1.90 -26.88 15.98
C ASP A 57 1.52 -25.58 16.73
N ASN A 58 2.46 -25.06 17.52
CA ASN A 58 2.30 -23.84 18.30
C ASN A 58 2.99 -22.60 17.68
N ALA A 59 3.71 -22.78 16.56
CA ALA A 59 4.47 -21.76 15.85
C ALA A 59 5.61 -21.10 16.64
N LYS A 60 6.29 -21.85 17.50
CA LYS A 60 7.44 -21.43 18.30
C LYS A 60 8.49 -22.53 18.34
N CYS A 61 9.78 -22.20 18.50
CA CYS A 61 10.80 -23.22 18.75
C CYS A 61 10.92 -23.54 20.24
N ASP A 62 10.23 -24.60 20.67
CA ASP A 62 10.33 -25.10 22.04
C ASP A 62 11.60 -25.93 22.28
N ASP A 63 12.02 -26.03 23.54
CA ASP A 63 13.24 -26.77 23.92
C ASP A 63 13.15 -28.28 23.65
N ALA A 64 11.93 -28.82 23.59
CA ALA A 64 11.68 -30.23 23.30
C ALA A 64 11.74 -30.56 21.80
N GLU A 65 11.83 -29.54 20.94
CA GLU A 65 11.76 -29.71 19.49
C GLU A 65 13.15 -29.80 18.85
N PRO A 66 13.31 -30.58 17.76
CA PRO A 66 14.53 -30.56 16.98
C PRO A 66 14.83 -29.13 16.52
N SER A 67 15.96 -28.57 16.92
CA SER A 67 16.39 -27.23 16.57
C SER A 67 17.88 -27.15 16.25
N VAL A 68 18.24 -26.21 15.38
CA VAL A 68 19.62 -25.92 14.96
C VAL A 68 19.80 -24.41 14.76
N ILE A 69 21.05 -23.94 14.79
CA ILE A 69 21.39 -22.55 14.48
C ILE A 69 21.92 -22.48 13.06
N SER A 70 21.42 -21.54 12.26
CA SER A 70 21.84 -21.37 10.87
C SER A 70 23.29 -20.88 10.76
N GLY A 71 24.03 -21.44 9.80
CA GLY A 71 25.42 -21.10 9.53
C GLY A 71 25.60 -19.80 8.72
N THR A 72 26.84 -19.54 8.28
CA THR A 72 27.22 -18.27 7.59
C THR A 72 26.50 -18.05 6.26
N ASN A 73 26.07 -19.12 5.58
CA ASN A 73 25.28 -19.06 4.36
C ASN A 73 23.81 -19.45 4.63
N GLY A 74 23.36 -19.21 5.87
CA GLY A 74 22.01 -19.49 6.34
C GLY A 74 21.67 -20.97 6.39
N GLU A 75 22.63 -21.86 6.19
CA GLU A 75 22.42 -23.29 6.11
C GLU A 75 21.94 -23.88 7.44
N TYR A 76 20.97 -24.78 7.37
CA TYR A 76 20.53 -25.60 8.49
C TYR A 76 20.42 -27.06 8.04
N GLN A 77 20.60 -27.99 8.98
CA GLN A 77 20.47 -29.42 8.72
C GLN A 77 19.90 -30.14 9.94
N PHE A 78 18.83 -30.89 9.71
CA PHE A 78 18.26 -31.83 10.68
C PHE A 78 18.58 -33.25 10.24
N GLU A 79 19.05 -34.05 11.18
CA GLU A 79 19.35 -35.47 10.97
C GLU A 79 18.43 -36.33 11.84
N ASN A 80 18.36 -37.62 11.52
CA ASN A 80 17.62 -38.60 12.31
C ASN A 80 16.11 -38.30 12.43
N LEU A 81 15.52 -37.79 11.35
CA LEU A 81 14.10 -37.44 11.31
C LEU A 81 13.21 -38.66 11.00
N THR A 82 12.08 -38.75 11.69
CA THR A 82 11.00 -39.67 11.30
C THR A 82 10.28 -39.15 10.06
N ASP A 83 9.62 -40.04 9.29
CA ASP A 83 8.78 -39.63 8.17
C ASP A 83 7.67 -38.66 8.60
N ALA A 84 7.10 -38.86 9.79
CA ALA A 84 6.06 -37.99 10.35
C ALA A 84 6.61 -36.57 10.61
N ALA A 85 7.76 -36.43 11.26
CA ALA A 85 8.39 -35.13 11.47
C ALA A 85 8.67 -34.43 10.13
N LEU A 86 9.22 -35.15 9.15
CA LEU A 86 9.55 -34.58 7.85
C LEU A 86 8.32 -34.08 7.07
N THR A 87 7.21 -34.82 7.13
CA THR A 87 6.03 -34.56 6.28
C THR A 87 4.93 -33.73 6.96
N GLN A 88 4.92 -33.66 8.30
CA GLN A 88 3.84 -33.01 9.05
C GLN A 88 4.28 -31.77 9.82
N SER A 89 5.56 -31.65 10.20
CA SER A 89 6.04 -30.54 11.03
C SER A 89 6.51 -29.36 10.15
N PRO A 90 5.85 -28.19 10.25
CA PRO A 90 6.36 -26.96 9.65
C PRO A 90 7.74 -26.60 10.21
N LEU A 91 8.48 -25.78 9.46
CA LEU A 91 9.70 -25.16 9.99
C LEU A 91 9.38 -23.76 10.51
N ILE A 92 9.99 -23.41 11.64
CA ILE A 92 9.98 -22.05 12.18
C ILE A 92 11.43 -21.55 12.24
N ALA A 93 11.67 -20.33 11.76
CA ALA A 93 12.94 -19.63 11.93
C ALA A 93 12.73 -18.40 12.84
N GLU A 94 13.36 -18.44 14.01
CA GLU A 94 13.46 -17.33 14.94
C GLU A 94 14.71 -16.51 14.61
N VAL A 95 14.52 -15.28 14.13
CA VAL A 95 15.62 -14.38 13.78
C VAL A 95 15.72 -13.29 14.85
N GLY A 96 16.72 -13.39 15.72
CA GLY A 96 17.03 -12.41 16.75
C GLY A 96 17.94 -11.27 16.25
N THR A 97 18.17 -10.26 17.09
CA THR A 97 19.02 -9.09 16.74
C THR A 97 20.50 -9.44 16.58
N GLU A 98 20.96 -10.54 17.16
CA GLU A 98 22.34 -11.04 17.00
C GLU A 98 22.54 -11.76 15.65
N ALA A 99 21.47 -12.06 14.91
CA ALA A 99 21.58 -12.67 13.60
C ALA A 99 22.17 -11.70 12.58
N ILE A 100 22.99 -12.20 11.65
CA ILE A 100 23.67 -11.39 10.63
C ILE A 100 23.04 -11.64 9.27
N ASN A 101 22.65 -10.57 8.57
CA ASN A 101 22.18 -10.64 7.20
C ASN A 101 23.37 -10.48 6.23
N SER A 102 23.62 -11.48 5.39
CA SER A 102 24.78 -11.49 4.47
C SER A 102 24.71 -10.44 3.36
N ASP A 103 23.54 -9.87 3.06
CA ASP A 103 23.38 -8.81 2.05
C ASP A 103 23.91 -7.47 2.59
N THR A 104 23.75 -7.22 3.89
CA THR A 104 24.16 -5.98 4.56
C THR A 104 25.45 -6.12 5.36
N ASN A 105 25.83 -7.36 5.70
CA ASN A 105 26.88 -7.70 6.67
C ASN A 105 26.68 -7.00 8.02
N LYS A 106 25.43 -6.80 8.41
CA LYS A 106 25.04 -6.18 9.69
C LYS A 106 24.12 -7.10 10.47
N ALA A 107 24.12 -6.88 11.77
CA ALA A 107 23.14 -7.43 12.68
C ALA A 107 21.71 -7.02 12.26
N VAL A 108 20.77 -7.93 12.40
CA VAL A 108 19.34 -7.68 12.18
C VAL A 108 18.88 -6.65 13.22
N LYS A 109 18.25 -5.55 12.74
CA LYS A 109 17.82 -4.46 13.64
C LYS A 109 16.61 -4.82 14.50
N ARG A 110 15.64 -5.53 13.92
CA ARG A 110 14.38 -5.90 14.57
C ARG A 110 14.19 -7.41 14.48
N PRO A 111 13.88 -8.11 15.57
CA PRO A 111 13.66 -9.55 15.51
C PRO A 111 12.38 -9.86 14.72
N TYR A 112 12.36 -11.00 14.05
CA TYR A 112 11.19 -11.47 13.31
C TYR A 112 11.13 -12.99 13.22
N LEU A 113 9.97 -13.46 12.79
CA LEU A 113 9.59 -14.86 12.66
C LEU A 113 9.22 -15.19 11.23
N MET A 114 9.68 -16.33 10.74
CA MET A 114 9.24 -16.89 9.46
C MET A 114 8.86 -18.35 9.65
N SER A 115 7.82 -18.78 8.93
CA SER A 115 7.44 -20.17 8.84
C SER A 115 7.69 -20.72 7.43
N ALA A 116 7.76 -22.03 7.31
CA ALA A 116 7.74 -22.71 6.03
C ALA A 116 6.93 -24.01 6.12
N PRO A 117 6.31 -24.47 5.03
CA PRO A 117 5.67 -25.78 4.99
C PRO A 117 6.63 -26.90 5.41
N ALA A 118 6.08 -28.03 5.88
CA ALA A 118 6.86 -29.24 6.12
C ALA A 118 7.68 -29.63 4.87
N ASN A 119 8.86 -30.22 5.09
CA ASN A 119 9.81 -30.60 4.05
C ASN A 119 10.25 -29.43 3.13
N SER A 120 10.33 -28.21 3.67
CA SER A 120 10.90 -27.06 2.96
C SER A 120 12.42 -27.04 3.06
N ASN A 121 13.08 -26.69 1.95
CA ASN A 121 14.53 -26.49 1.87
C ASN A 121 14.93 -25.00 1.97
N THR A 122 13.96 -24.12 2.14
CA THR A 122 14.16 -22.68 2.35
C THR A 122 13.14 -22.18 3.36
N VAL A 123 13.60 -21.36 4.31
CA VAL A 123 12.74 -20.54 5.17
C VAL A 123 12.95 -19.08 4.80
N SER A 124 11.93 -18.45 4.22
CA SER A 124 11.95 -17.10 3.67
C SER A 124 10.60 -16.38 3.84
N PRO A 125 10.50 -15.07 3.55
CA PRO A 125 9.21 -14.39 3.52
C PRO A 125 8.21 -15.05 2.55
N GLU A 126 8.65 -15.51 1.39
CA GLU A 126 7.79 -16.25 0.46
C GLU A 126 7.30 -17.58 1.05
N SER A 127 8.17 -18.39 1.66
CA SER A 127 7.73 -19.66 2.25
C SER A 127 6.74 -19.44 3.40
N ALA A 128 6.87 -18.33 4.12
CA ALA A 128 5.94 -17.95 5.18
C ALA A 128 4.55 -17.62 4.61
N GLN A 129 4.50 -16.88 3.51
CA GLN A 129 3.25 -16.63 2.79
C GLN A 129 2.64 -17.92 2.25
N VAL A 130 3.43 -18.79 1.62
CA VAL A 130 2.97 -20.12 1.14
C VAL A 130 2.37 -20.92 2.29
N LYS A 131 3.04 -20.98 3.45
CA LYS A 131 2.52 -21.67 4.64
C LYS A 131 1.20 -21.09 5.12
N HIS A 132 1.10 -19.76 5.18
CA HIS A 132 -0.14 -19.09 5.59
C HIS A 132 -1.30 -19.39 4.63
N TYR A 133 -1.06 -19.35 3.32
CA TYR A 133 -2.08 -19.71 2.32
C TYR A 133 -2.55 -21.16 2.46
N MET A 134 -1.64 -22.10 2.70
CA MET A 134 -2.00 -23.49 2.99
C MET A 134 -2.85 -23.60 4.26
N ASP A 135 -2.51 -22.84 5.30
CA ASP A 135 -3.23 -22.89 6.59
C ASP A 135 -4.62 -22.28 6.52
N VAL A 136 -4.80 -21.19 5.77
CA VAL A 136 -6.07 -20.46 5.67
C VAL A 136 -6.98 -21.11 4.63
N PHE A 137 -6.49 -21.30 3.40
CA PHE A 137 -7.34 -21.76 2.30
C PHE A 137 -7.40 -23.29 2.17
N LYS A 138 -6.61 -24.02 2.97
CA LYS A 138 -6.54 -25.50 2.93
C LYS A 138 -6.19 -26.06 1.54
N ILE A 139 -5.42 -25.29 0.78
CA ILE A 139 -4.94 -25.64 -0.56
C ILE A 139 -3.59 -26.37 -0.49
N THR A 140 -3.22 -27.00 -1.60
CA THR A 140 -1.92 -27.66 -1.73
C THR A 140 -0.77 -26.64 -1.76
N ARG A 141 0.44 -27.09 -1.43
CA ARG A 141 1.66 -26.26 -1.54
C ARG A 141 1.84 -25.66 -2.94
N ALA A 142 1.55 -26.42 -4.00
CA ALA A 142 1.71 -25.96 -5.37
C ALA A 142 0.73 -24.84 -5.72
N GLU A 143 -0.53 -24.96 -5.30
CA GLU A 143 -1.54 -23.91 -5.48
C GLU A 143 -1.18 -22.64 -4.71
N ALA A 144 -0.69 -22.78 -3.47
CA ALA A 144 -0.21 -21.66 -2.66
C ALA A 144 1.01 -20.97 -3.29
N GLU A 145 1.98 -21.71 -3.83
CA GLU A 145 3.14 -21.16 -4.54
C GLU A 145 2.73 -20.34 -5.77
N GLU A 146 1.77 -20.82 -6.57
CA GLU A 146 1.26 -20.06 -7.72
C GLU A 146 0.52 -18.78 -7.31
N LEU A 147 -0.27 -18.85 -6.22
CA LEU A 147 -0.96 -17.67 -5.69
C LEU A 147 0.02 -16.61 -5.19
N VAL A 148 1.06 -17.01 -4.44
CA VAL A 148 2.08 -16.08 -3.95
C VAL A 148 2.83 -15.40 -5.10
N LYS A 149 3.23 -16.15 -6.13
CA LYS A 149 3.90 -15.55 -7.31
C LYS A 149 3.02 -14.55 -8.05
N SER A 150 1.73 -14.87 -8.20
CA SER A 150 0.76 -13.98 -8.84
C SER A 150 0.64 -12.65 -8.08
N ILE A 151 0.52 -12.71 -6.75
CA ILE A 151 0.35 -11.53 -5.90
C ILE A 151 1.65 -10.71 -5.78
N MET A 152 2.82 -11.35 -5.90
CA MET A 152 4.11 -10.68 -6.02
C MET A 152 4.39 -10.13 -7.44
N GLU A 153 3.47 -10.35 -8.39
CA GLU A 153 3.54 -9.89 -9.78
C GLU A 153 4.78 -10.38 -10.53
N VAL A 154 5.13 -11.65 -10.28
CA VAL A 154 6.27 -12.29 -10.91
C VAL A 154 5.83 -12.99 -12.20
N GLU A 155 6.48 -12.67 -13.32
CA GLU A 155 6.20 -13.32 -14.61
C GLU A 155 6.60 -14.81 -14.58
N ALA A 156 5.62 -15.69 -14.81
CA ALA A 156 5.75 -17.12 -14.56
C ALA A 156 6.85 -17.80 -15.40
N GLU A 157 7.01 -17.43 -16.67
CA GLU A 157 8.01 -18.03 -17.55
C GLU A 157 9.43 -17.58 -17.17
N THR A 158 9.63 -16.29 -16.88
CA THR A 158 10.91 -15.76 -16.37
C THR A 158 11.27 -16.39 -15.02
N ALA A 159 10.28 -16.58 -14.14
CA ALA A 159 10.47 -17.26 -12.85
C ALA A 159 10.92 -18.71 -13.02
N LYS A 160 10.28 -19.43 -13.94
CA LYS A 160 10.64 -20.81 -14.28
C LYS A 160 12.07 -20.89 -14.81
N GLN A 161 12.44 -20.04 -15.78
CA GLN A 161 13.80 -19.99 -16.34
C GLN A 161 14.84 -19.65 -15.27
N ALA A 162 14.52 -18.75 -14.34
CA ALA A 162 15.41 -18.43 -13.24
C ALA A 162 15.60 -19.63 -12.30
N LYS A 163 14.53 -20.33 -11.93
CA LYS A 163 14.56 -21.50 -11.03
C LYS A 163 15.32 -22.69 -11.63
N GLU A 164 15.27 -22.87 -12.95
CA GLU A 164 16.03 -23.93 -13.64
C GLU A 164 17.53 -23.66 -13.68
N LYS A 165 17.94 -22.37 -13.66
CA LYS A 165 19.33 -21.96 -13.87
C LYS A 165 20.06 -21.55 -12.59
N TYR A 166 19.36 -20.97 -11.63
CA TYR A 166 19.93 -20.37 -10.42
C TYR A 166 19.39 -21.07 -9.18
N LYS A 167 20.21 -21.15 -8.12
CA LYS A 167 19.78 -21.80 -6.87
C LYS A 167 18.76 -20.96 -6.11
N ASN A 168 18.84 -19.64 -6.23
CA ASN A 168 17.98 -18.69 -5.54
C ASN A 168 17.96 -17.32 -6.25
N HIS A 169 17.11 -16.42 -5.75
CA HIS A 169 16.96 -15.08 -6.29
C HIS A 169 18.21 -14.20 -6.12
N GLN A 170 19.04 -14.44 -5.09
CA GLN A 170 20.29 -13.71 -4.90
C GLN A 170 21.29 -14.00 -6.04
N GLU A 171 21.41 -15.25 -6.46
CA GLU A 171 22.22 -15.63 -7.63
C GLU A 171 21.59 -15.12 -8.93
N ALA A 172 20.26 -15.23 -9.08
CA ALA A 172 19.55 -14.75 -10.26
C ALA A 172 19.67 -13.22 -10.45
N ALA A 173 19.80 -12.44 -9.37
CA ALA A 173 20.04 -11.00 -9.42
C ALA A 173 21.42 -10.62 -10.02
N LYS A 174 22.32 -11.58 -10.21
CA LYS A 174 23.62 -11.41 -10.90
C LYS A 174 23.58 -11.86 -12.36
N SER A 175 22.41 -12.27 -12.86
CA SER A 175 22.21 -12.73 -14.23
C SER A 175 22.58 -11.65 -15.26
N SER A 176 23.18 -12.07 -16.37
CA SER A 176 23.38 -11.22 -17.56
C SER A 176 22.11 -11.05 -18.39
N ASN A 177 21.08 -11.90 -18.19
CA ASN A 177 19.75 -11.71 -18.78
C ASN A 177 19.02 -10.60 -18.01
N PRO A 178 18.68 -9.45 -18.65
CA PRO A 178 18.06 -8.32 -17.98
C PRO A 178 16.71 -8.65 -17.32
N LYS A 179 15.86 -9.47 -17.96
CA LYS A 179 14.55 -9.84 -17.42
C LYS A 179 14.66 -10.66 -16.14
N ILE A 180 15.56 -11.66 -16.14
CA ILE A 180 15.81 -12.46 -14.94
C ILE A 180 16.41 -11.61 -13.83
N LYS A 181 17.36 -10.73 -14.18
CA LYS A 181 17.99 -9.83 -13.23
C LYS A 181 16.97 -8.91 -12.57
N GLU A 182 16.12 -8.27 -13.37
CA GLU A 182 15.05 -7.36 -12.91
C GLU A 182 14.05 -8.08 -12.02
N MET A 183 13.52 -9.22 -12.46
CA MET A 183 12.61 -10.04 -11.67
C MET A 183 13.24 -10.48 -10.34
N ALA A 184 14.51 -10.90 -10.34
CA ALA A 184 15.19 -11.30 -9.12
C ALA A 184 15.47 -10.13 -8.16
N MET A 185 15.77 -8.93 -8.69
CA MET A 185 15.89 -7.71 -7.89
C MET A 185 14.53 -7.27 -7.32
N HIS A 186 13.45 -7.45 -8.09
CA HIS A 186 12.08 -7.21 -7.63
C HIS A 186 11.73 -8.08 -6.43
N ILE A 187 11.91 -9.40 -6.56
CA ILE A 187 11.69 -10.36 -5.48
C ILE A 187 12.57 -10.05 -4.26
N LYS A 188 13.84 -9.69 -4.47
CA LYS A 188 14.74 -9.23 -3.40
C LYS A 188 14.14 -8.07 -2.61
N ASN A 189 13.65 -7.04 -3.30
CA ASN A 189 13.10 -5.84 -2.66
C ASN A 189 11.77 -6.15 -1.96
N MET A 190 10.93 -6.99 -2.55
CA MET A 190 9.71 -7.49 -1.91
C MET A 190 10.02 -8.17 -0.57
N PHE A 191 11.00 -9.08 -0.55
CA PHE A 191 11.41 -9.77 0.68
C PHE A 191 11.98 -8.83 1.72
N LEU A 192 12.71 -7.78 1.29
CA LEU A 192 13.23 -6.76 2.19
C LEU A 192 12.09 -6.01 2.89
N VAL A 193 11.09 -5.58 2.13
CA VAL A 193 9.90 -4.87 2.65
C VAL A 193 9.07 -5.77 3.56
N MET A 194 8.84 -7.04 3.17
CA MET A 194 8.15 -8.02 4.01
C MET A 194 8.87 -8.23 5.34
N THR A 195 10.19 -8.40 5.30
CA THR A 195 11.02 -8.59 6.50
C THR A 195 10.94 -7.37 7.42
N TYR A 196 11.04 -6.17 6.86
CA TYR A 196 10.84 -4.93 7.60
C TYR A 196 9.45 -4.86 8.25
N ASN A 197 8.40 -5.23 7.51
CA ASN A 197 7.05 -5.18 8.03
C ASN A 197 6.82 -6.20 9.17
N MET A 198 7.35 -7.42 9.03
CA MET A 198 7.38 -8.41 10.11
C MET A 198 8.12 -7.87 11.34
N GLY A 199 9.34 -7.35 11.15
CA GLY A 199 10.14 -6.80 12.23
C GLY A 199 9.43 -5.67 12.98
N ASN A 200 8.75 -4.76 12.27
CA ASN A 200 7.96 -3.70 12.89
C ASN A 200 6.76 -4.25 13.67
N ALA A 201 6.04 -5.23 13.11
CA ALA A 201 4.92 -5.85 13.79
C ALA A 201 5.36 -6.49 15.12
N TYR A 202 6.45 -7.26 15.10
CA TYR A 202 6.95 -7.92 16.31
C TYR A 202 7.58 -6.95 17.32
N GLU A 203 8.31 -5.92 16.87
CA GLU A 203 8.85 -4.87 17.75
C GLU A 203 7.72 -4.03 18.39
N GLY A 204 6.69 -3.66 17.62
CA GLY A 204 5.55 -2.90 18.15
C GLY A 204 4.78 -3.66 19.24
N ILE A 205 4.81 -5.00 19.20
CA ILE A 205 4.20 -5.84 20.24
C ILE A 205 5.08 -5.89 21.50
N GLN A 206 6.41 -5.79 21.36
CA GLN A 206 7.37 -5.80 22.48
C GLN A 206 7.35 -4.54 23.34
N THR A 207 7.17 -3.37 22.74
CA THR A 207 7.26 -2.08 23.44
C THR A 207 6.07 -1.82 24.37
N ASN A 208 5.13 -2.76 24.47
CA ASN A 208 4.01 -2.74 25.40
C ASN A 208 4.41 -3.42 26.74
N PRO A 209 4.55 -2.67 27.85
CA PRO A 209 5.25 -3.12 29.04
C PRO A 209 4.45 -4.18 29.81
N SER A 210 4.80 -5.46 29.65
CA SER A 210 4.33 -6.50 30.56
C SER A 210 5.34 -7.65 30.61
N GLY A 211 5.50 -8.24 31.80
CA GLY A 211 6.45 -9.34 32.09
C GLY A 211 6.07 -10.69 31.45
N ALA A 212 5.58 -10.64 30.22
CA ALA A 212 5.15 -11.77 29.43
C ALA A 212 6.33 -12.65 28.99
N PRO A 213 6.08 -13.94 28.67
CA PRO A 213 7.11 -14.82 28.15
C PRO A 213 7.68 -14.26 26.84
N ALA A 214 9.00 -14.03 26.81
CA ALA A 214 9.70 -13.54 25.65
C ALA A 214 10.10 -14.66 24.68
N PHE A 215 9.82 -14.47 23.40
CA PHE A 215 10.35 -15.24 22.28
C PHE A 215 11.56 -14.51 21.71
N ASN A 216 12.81 -14.92 21.92
CA ASN A 216 13.98 -14.26 21.29
C ASN A 216 13.97 -12.69 21.35
N GLY A 217 13.35 -12.12 22.40
CA GLY A 217 13.06 -10.68 22.54
C GLY A 217 11.58 -10.23 22.35
N VAL A 218 10.74 -10.98 21.62
CA VAL A 218 9.31 -10.74 21.34
C VAL A 218 8.41 -11.25 22.47
N SER A 219 7.97 -10.39 23.38
CA SER A 219 6.96 -10.72 24.40
C SER A 219 5.56 -10.38 23.91
N ILE A 220 4.62 -11.33 23.95
CA ILE A 220 3.19 -11.05 23.71
C ILE A 220 2.56 -10.65 25.04
N PRO A 221 1.98 -9.46 25.20
CA PRO A 221 1.41 -9.03 26.47
C PRO A 221 0.44 -10.06 27.05
N ASP A 222 0.56 -10.39 28.34
CA ASP A 222 -0.31 -11.38 29.01
C ASP A 222 -1.80 -10.98 28.93
N SER A 223 -2.07 -9.68 28.84
CA SER A 223 -3.42 -9.12 28.66
C SER A 223 -4.03 -9.39 27.28
N ALA A 224 -3.25 -9.83 26.29
CA ALA A 224 -3.72 -9.98 24.92
C ALA A 224 -4.41 -11.33 24.65
N ASN A 225 -4.39 -12.31 25.56
CA ASN A 225 -5.00 -13.65 25.39
C ASN A 225 -4.77 -14.31 24.00
N VAL A 226 -3.67 -14.00 23.32
CA VAL A 226 -3.34 -14.41 21.95
C VAL A 226 -2.19 -15.40 21.98
N THR A 227 -2.33 -16.52 21.26
CA THR A 227 -1.25 -17.50 21.08
C THR A 227 -0.25 -17.07 20.00
N HIS A 228 0.98 -17.61 20.04
CA HIS A 228 2.02 -17.35 19.03
C HIS A 228 1.54 -17.65 17.60
N LYS A 229 0.88 -18.79 17.41
CA LYS A 229 0.31 -19.18 16.13
C LYS A 229 -0.77 -18.22 15.63
N GLN A 230 -1.65 -17.74 16.51
CA GLN A 230 -2.67 -16.75 16.14
C GLN A 230 -2.02 -15.43 15.74
N LEU A 231 -1.01 -14.97 16.49
CA LEU A 231 -0.29 -13.76 16.16
C LEU A 231 0.44 -13.87 14.82
N MET A 232 1.17 -14.98 14.59
CA MET A 232 1.87 -15.20 13.32
C MET A 232 0.90 -15.17 12.14
N LYS A 233 -0.29 -15.79 12.28
CA LYS A 233 -1.34 -15.70 11.26
C LYS A 233 -1.83 -14.27 11.03
N LEU A 234 -2.01 -13.47 12.09
CA LEU A 234 -2.41 -12.08 11.97
C LEU A 234 -1.34 -11.24 11.22
N VAL A 235 -0.06 -11.43 11.56
CA VAL A 235 1.05 -10.75 10.88
C VAL A 235 1.11 -11.13 9.40
N MET A 236 0.99 -12.43 9.07
CA MET A 236 1.00 -12.90 7.68
C MET A 236 -0.23 -12.44 6.90
N GLN A 237 -1.41 -12.45 7.52
CA GLN A 237 -2.61 -11.89 6.89
C GLN A 237 -2.43 -10.40 6.59
N LYS A 238 -1.88 -9.63 7.54
CA LYS A 238 -1.59 -8.22 7.32
C LYS A 238 -0.61 -8.01 6.17
N GLN A 239 0.38 -8.88 5.98
CA GLN A 239 1.26 -8.83 4.82
C GLN A 239 0.51 -9.06 3.50
N ILE A 240 -0.39 -10.05 3.46
CA ILE A 240 -1.22 -10.34 2.28
C ILE A 240 -2.08 -9.14 1.92
N ASP A 241 -2.81 -8.60 2.89
CA ASP A 241 -3.69 -7.45 2.69
C ASP A 241 -2.90 -6.20 2.25
N SER A 242 -1.61 -6.15 2.59
CA SER A 242 -0.70 -5.06 2.25
C SER A 242 0.10 -5.29 0.97
N MET A 243 -0.05 -6.41 0.25
CA MET A 243 0.84 -6.75 -0.87
C MET A 243 0.92 -5.67 -1.95
N PRO A 244 -0.17 -5.02 -2.39
CA PRO A 244 -0.07 -3.92 -3.36
C PRO A 244 0.82 -2.77 -2.87
N THR A 245 0.78 -2.48 -1.57
CA THR A 245 1.64 -1.46 -0.95
C THR A 245 3.07 -1.96 -0.81
N ILE A 246 3.29 -3.23 -0.44
CA ILE A 246 4.61 -3.86 -0.40
C ILE A 246 5.28 -3.79 -1.78
N ASN A 247 4.53 -4.11 -2.84
CA ASN A 247 4.96 -4.02 -4.23
C ASN A 247 5.37 -2.62 -4.63
N LYS A 248 4.53 -1.63 -4.30
CA LYS A 248 4.84 -0.22 -4.49
C LYS A 248 6.13 0.19 -3.79
N VAL A 249 6.28 -0.16 -2.51
CA VAL A 249 7.48 0.19 -1.73
C VAL A 249 8.72 -0.52 -2.28
N ALA A 250 8.62 -1.77 -2.72
CA ALA A 250 9.72 -2.52 -3.32
C ALA A 250 10.26 -1.84 -4.59
N HIS A 251 9.37 -1.37 -5.47
CA HIS A 251 9.75 -0.59 -6.65
C HIS A 251 10.34 0.77 -6.29
N GLN A 252 9.71 1.52 -5.38
CA GLN A 252 10.24 2.83 -4.95
C GLN A 252 11.61 2.71 -4.28
N HIS A 253 11.82 1.65 -3.50
CA HIS A 253 13.12 1.36 -2.89
C HIS A 253 14.18 1.07 -3.96
N ALA A 254 13.86 0.26 -4.97
CA ALA A 254 14.74 -0.01 -6.10
C ALA A 254 15.21 1.29 -6.79
N GLU A 255 14.29 2.24 -6.99
CA GLU A 255 14.58 3.51 -7.66
C GLU A 255 15.41 4.48 -6.84
N SER A 256 15.34 4.40 -5.52
CA SER A 256 16.14 5.27 -4.64
C SER A 256 17.65 5.02 -4.74
N GLY A 257 18.07 3.91 -5.37
CA GLY A 257 19.46 3.49 -5.42
C GLY A 257 20.03 3.07 -4.05
N ALA A 258 19.16 2.92 -3.03
CA ALA A 258 19.52 2.39 -1.74
C ALA A 258 20.03 0.95 -1.90
N SER A 259 21.34 0.75 -1.72
CA SER A 259 21.98 -0.56 -1.91
C SER A 259 22.05 -1.40 -0.62
N GLN A 260 21.58 -0.88 0.53
CA GLN A 260 21.77 -1.54 1.82
C GLN A 260 20.59 -1.35 2.77
N ASP A 261 20.05 -2.50 3.19
CA ASP A 261 19.22 -2.70 4.39
C ASP A 261 17.79 -2.15 4.32
N THR A 262 16.98 -2.46 5.35
CA THR A 262 15.57 -2.08 5.52
C THR A 262 15.34 -0.56 5.72
N ASP A 263 16.20 0.28 5.13
CA ASP A 263 16.06 1.72 5.20
C ASP A 263 15.13 2.23 4.09
N PHE A 264 14.01 2.77 4.54
CA PHE A 264 12.96 3.32 3.70
C PHE A 264 12.85 4.84 3.89
N ALA A 265 13.93 5.53 4.25
CA ALA A 265 13.94 6.99 4.46
C ALA A 265 13.51 7.80 3.23
N ASN A 266 13.65 7.27 2.01
CA ASN A 266 13.16 7.90 0.77
C ASN A 266 11.73 7.49 0.39
N ILE A 267 11.08 6.69 1.23
CA ILE A 267 9.69 6.27 1.07
C ILE A 267 8.85 7.08 2.03
N ASN A 268 7.69 7.51 1.55
CA ASN A 268 6.79 8.28 2.37
C ASN A 268 6.28 7.45 3.58
N SER A 269 6.32 8.04 4.78
CA SER A 269 5.92 7.40 6.03
C SER A 269 4.46 6.93 6.03
N ALA A 270 3.52 7.69 5.46
CA ALA A 270 2.13 7.29 5.34
C ALA A 270 1.95 6.06 4.42
N THR A 271 2.84 5.89 3.43
CA THR A 271 2.86 4.66 2.63
C THR A 271 3.36 3.47 3.45
N LEU A 272 4.40 3.66 4.27
CA LEU A 272 4.91 2.62 5.16
C LEU A 272 3.88 2.22 6.23
N ALA A 273 3.17 3.18 6.81
CA ALA A 273 2.15 2.97 7.84
C ALA A 273 0.99 2.09 7.36
N LYS A 274 0.63 2.13 6.07
CA LYS A 274 -0.43 1.27 5.50
C LYS A 274 -0.12 -0.23 5.64
N MET A 275 1.17 -0.59 5.65
CA MET A 275 1.61 -1.99 5.75
C MET A 275 1.71 -2.47 7.20
N GLN A 276 1.91 -1.57 8.16
CA GLN A 276 2.17 -1.90 9.56
C GLN A 276 0.95 -2.50 10.24
N LEU A 277 1.17 -3.56 11.03
CA LEU A 277 0.16 -4.11 11.92
C LEU A 277 -0.12 -3.09 13.04
N GLN A 278 -1.39 -2.72 13.22
CA GLN A 278 -1.78 -1.93 14.38
C GLN A 278 -1.80 -2.84 15.61
N THR A 279 -1.21 -2.39 16.72
CA THR A 279 -0.99 -3.21 17.92
C THR A 279 -2.05 -3.01 19.00
N ASP A 280 -3.06 -2.19 18.75
CA ASP A 280 -4.23 -2.02 19.58
C ASP A 280 -5.22 -3.19 19.41
N LYS A 281 -5.90 -3.58 20.50
CA LYS A 281 -6.92 -4.64 20.49
C LYS A 281 -6.52 -5.93 19.75
N LEU A 282 -5.29 -6.42 19.95
CA LEU A 282 -4.78 -7.61 19.25
C LEU A 282 -5.65 -8.86 19.43
N ASP A 283 -6.22 -9.08 20.62
CA ASP A 283 -7.18 -10.17 20.88
C ASP A 283 -8.38 -10.11 19.92
N GLU A 284 -8.93 -8.90 19.76
CA GLU A 284 -10.08 -8.65 18.92
C GLU A 284 -9.75 -8.84 17.44
N GLN A 285 -8.59 -8.35 16.99
CA GLN A 285 -8.11 -8.57 15.63
C GLN A 285 -7.93 -10.07 15.32
N VAL A 286 -7.44 -10.86 16.28
CA VAL A 286 -7.29 -12.31 16.14
C VAL A 286 -8.64 -13.01 16.05
N LYS A 287 -9.61 -12.63 16.90
CA LYS A 287 -10.98 -13.17 16.85
C LYS A 287 -11.64 -12.84 15.52
N ALA A 288 -11.51 -11.60 15.03
CA ALA A 288 -12.01 -11.15 13.74
C ALA A 288 -11.45 -11.97 12.58
N LEU A 289 -10.12 -12.19 12.58
CA LEU A 289 -9.45 -13.00 11.58
C LEU A 289 -9.92 -14.46 11.63
N ALA A 290 -10.11 -15.03 12.83
CA ALA A 290 -10.63 -16.38 12.99
C ALA A 290 -12.07 -16.51 12.44
N ALA A 291 -12.95 -15.56 12.74
CA ALA A 291 -14.30 -15.50 12.22
C ALA A 291 -14.30 -15.40 10.69
N SER A 292 -13.51 -14.49 10.12
CA SER A 292 -13.38 -14.33 8.66
C SER A 292 -12.87 -15.61 7.99
N ASN A 293 -11.86 -16.28 8.55
CA ASN A 293 -11.33 -17.54 8.02
C ASN A 293 -12.31 -18.72 8.14
N SER A 294 -13.36 -18.60 8.95
CA SER A 294 -14.43 -19.59 9.08
C SER A 294 -15.60 -19.37 8.12
N SER A 295 -15.52 -18.35 7.24
CA SER A 295 -16.64 -17.95 6.39
C SER A 295 -17.12 -19.06 5.45
N THR A 296 -18.43 -19.06 5.17
CA THR A 296 -19.10 -19.99 4.26
C THR A 296 -19.84 -19.25 3.15
N PRO A 297 -20.14 -19.86 1.99
CA PRO A 297 -20.96 -19.22 0.95
C PRO A 297 -22.30 -18.72 1.49
N ALA A 298 -22.59 -17.43 1.29
CA ALA A 298 -23.82 -16.79 1.77
C ALA A 298 -24.98 -16.96 0.78
N ASN A 299 -26.21 -17.10 1.28
CA ASN A 299 -27.42 -16.99 0.45
C ASN A 299 -27.76 -15.52 0.17
N LEU A 300 -27.13 -14.94 -0.85
CA LEU A 300 -27.30 -13.52 -1.18
C LEU A 300 -28.73 -13.15 -1.59
N GLN A 301 -29.46 -14.06 -2.24
CA GLN A 301 -30.84 -13.79 -2.65
C GLN A 301 -31.75 -13.61 -1.42
N GLU A 302 -31.55 -14.42 -0.39
CA GLU A 302 -32.26 -14.31 0.89
C GLU A 302 -31.82 -13.05 1.66
N ALA A 303 -30.50 -12.83 1.78
CA ALA A 303 -29.94 -11.68 2.50
C ALA A 303 -30.40 -10.31 1.94
N LEU A 304 -30.61 -10.22 0.62
CA LEU A 304 -31.13 -9.02 -0.04
C LEU A 304 -32.65 -8.85 0.06
N THR A 305 -33.38 -9.89 0.47
CA THR A 305 -34.85 -9.86 0.56
C THR A 305 -35.33 -9.60 1.99
N ASP A 306 -34.67 -10.17 3.01
CA ASP A 306 -35.04 -10.02 4.43
C ASP A 306 -34.39 -8.78 5.09
N ASN A 307 -34.98 -7.61 4.83
CA ASN A 307 -34.61 -6.33 5.45
C ASN A 307 -33.11 -5.99 5.42
N SER A 308 -32.53 -6.11 4.22
CA SER A 308 -31.36 -5.38 3.70
C SER A 308 -29.99 -5.67 4.31
N ILE A 309 -28.99 -5.66 3.44
CA ILE A 309 -27.58 -5.63 3.84
C ILE A 309 -27.04 -4.21 3.75
N HIS A 310 -26.11 -3.91 4.64
CA HIS A 310 -25.64 -2.55 4.90
C HIS A 310 -24.12 -2.47 4.78
N GLN A 311 -23.64 -1.40 4.17
CA GLN A 311 -22.22 -1.12 4.02
C GLN A 311 -21.88 0.20 4.69
N PHE A 312 -20.86 0.19 5.55
CA PHE A 312 -20.29 1.39 6.13
C PHE A 312 -19.11 1.85 5.29
N THR A 313 -19.09 3.13 4.92
CA THR A 313 -18.00 3.75 4.16
C THR A 313 -17.72 5.16 4.69
N SER A 314 -16.62 5.75 4.22
CA SER A 314 -16.31 7.17 4.43
C SER A 314 -15.76 7.74 3.14
N ASP A 315 -16.09 8.99 2.85
CA ASP A 315 -15.46 9.74 1.77
C ASP A 315 -14.01 10.05 2.16
N LYS A 316 -13.07 9.39 1.47
CA LYS A 316 -11.63 9.48 1.71
C LYS A 316 -11.05 10.81 1.24
N ASP A 317 -11.75 11.49 0.34
CA ASP A 317 -11.31 12.75 -0.27
C ASP A 317 -11.89 13.98 0.43
N ASN A 318 -12.64 13.79 1.52
CA ASN A 318 -13.21 14.87 2.32
C ASN A 318 -12.31 15.24 3.51
N VAL A 319 -12.10 16.54 3.75
CA VAL A 319 -11.25 17.05 4.86
C VAL A 319 -11.99 16.86 6.18
N VAL A 320 -13.31 16.82 6.08
CA VAL A 320 -14.21 16.69 7.21
C VAL A 320 -14.46 15.20 7.44
N PRO A 321 -14.25 14.70 8.67
CA PRO A 321 -14.62 13.34 9.02
C PRO A 321 -16.10 13.13 8.70
N ASN A 322 -16.40 12.04 8.01
CA ASN A 322 -17.76 11.67 7.64
C ASN A 322 -17.95 10.17 7.72
N ILE A 323 -19.21 9.78 7.86
CA ILE A 323 -19.68 8.39 7.81
C ILE A 323 -20.77 8.31 6.78
N GLN A 324 -20.76 7.23 6.01
CA GLN A 324 -21.80 6.89 5.07
C GLN A 324 -22.29 5.48 5.34
N VAL A 325 -23.59 5.29 5.18
CA VAL A 325 -24.24 3.98 5.25
C VAL A 325 -25.04 3.76 3.97
N ASN A 326 -24.64 2.76 3.20
CA ASN A 326 -25.36 2.32 2.01
C ASN A 326 -26.18 1.08 2.37
N SER A 327 -27.48 1.09 2.10
CA SER A 327 -28.39 -0.02 2.40
C SER A 327 -29.01 -0.56 1.13
N PHE A 328 -29.02 -1.88 0.98
CA PHE A 328 -29.38 -2.54 -0.27
C PHE A 328 -30.44 -3.62 -0.06
N ASN A 329 -31.45 -3.64 -0.94
CA ASN A 329 -32.48 -4.66 -0.93
C ASN A 329 -33.05 -4.94 -2.33
N ILE A 330 -33.76 -6.06 -2.47
CA ILE A 330 -34.53 -6.38 -3.67
C ILE A 330 -36.00 -6.04 -3.45
N GLU A 331 -36.56 -5.21 -4.31
CA GLU A 331 -37.98 -4.91 -4.35
C GLU A 331 -38.49 -4.98 -5.79
N ASN A 332 -39.56 -5.72 -6.05
CA ASN A 332 -40.13 -5.90 -7.39
C ASN A 332 -39.11 -6.35 -8.46
N GLN A 333 -38.19 -7.27 -8.09
CA GLN A 333 -37.07 -7.72 -8.94
C GLN A 333 -36.08 -6.61 -9.33
N MET A 334 -36.05 -5.50 -8.60
CA MET A 334 -35.09 -4.42 -8.78
C MET A 334 -34.18 -4.33 -7.56
N LEU A 335 -32.88 -4.10 -7.78
CA LEU A 335 -31.97 -3.74 -6.71
C LEU A 335 -32.23 -2.28 -6.32
N ASN A 336 -32.62 -2.06 -5.07
CA ASN A 336 -32.79 -0.74 -4.48
C ASN A 336 -31.60 -0.44 -3.56
N GLU A 337 -31.14 0.81 -3.60
CA GLU A 337 -30.03 1.30 -2.79
C GLU A 337 -30.44 2.64 -2.16
N THR A 338 -30.24 2.77 -0.86
CA THR A 338 -30.43 4.03 -0.13
C THR A 338 -29.13 4.41 0.56
N GLN A 339 -28.76 5.68 0.48
CA GLN A 339 -27.54 6.21 1.11
C GLN A 339 -27.91 7.20 2.20
N LYS A 340 -27.23 7.10 3.34
CA LYS A 340 -27.27 8.09 4.42
C LYS A 340 -25.87 8.58 4.73
N LYS A 341 -25.73 9.84 5.10
CA LYS A 341 -24.46 10.47 5.47
C LYS A 341 -24.60 11.26 6.76
N ALA A 342 -23.56 11.22 7.60
CA ALA A 342 -23.34 12.11 8.72
C ALA A 342 -21.94 12.76 8.60
N ASP A 343 -21.83 14.04 8.93
CA ASP A 343 -20.58 14.79 8.96
C ASP A 343 -20.58 15.83 10.09
N ARG A 344 -19.55 16.66 10.16
CA ARG A 344 -19.44 17.68 11.23
C ARG A 344 -20.60 18.66 11.26
N ASP A 345 -21.06 19.09 10.08
CA ASP A 345 -22.06 20.15 9.96
C ASP A 345 -23.48 19.57 10.08
N ASN A 346 -23.67 18.29 9.73
CA ASN A 346 -24.87 17.52 9.98
C ASN A 346 -24.53 16.16 10.61
N PRO A 347 -24.41 16.08 11.94
CA PRO A 347 -23.97 14.87 12.64
C PRO A 347 -25.03 13.77 12.67
N SER A 348 -26.27 14.04 12.23
CA SER A 348 -27.31 13.02 12.09
C SER A 348 -27.22 12.32 10.74
N LEU A 349 -27.35 10.99 10.72
CA LEU A 349 -27.43 10.21 9.48
C LEU A 349 -28.66 10.60 8.66
N ALA A 350 -28.46 11.47 7.66
CA ALA A 350 -29.49 12.01 6.79
C ALA A 350 -29.40 11.43 5.38
N ALA A 351 -30.51 11.42 4.64
CA ALA A 351 -30.55 10.93 3.27
C ALA A 351 -29.55 11.68 2.37
N PHE A 352 -28.80 10.92 1.58
CA PHE A 352 -27.81 11.44 0.65
C PHE A 352 -28.15 10.98 -0.78
N PRO A 353 -28.20 11.88 -1.78
CA PRO A 353 -28.63 11.51 -3.12
C PRO A 353 -27.57 10.68 -3.84
N LYS A 354 -28.02 9.58 -4.48
CA LYS A 354 -27.19 8.76 -5.37
C LYS A 354 -27.14 9.37 -6.78
N PRO A 355 -26.00 9.30 -7.50
CA PRO A 355 -25.94 9.67 -8.91
C PRO A 355 -26.89 8.81 -9.78
N GLU A 356 -27.51 9.38 -10.80
CA GLU A 356 -28.43 8.63 -11.69
C GLU A 356 -27.73 7.63 -12.62
N LYS A 357 -26.45 7.86 -12.95
CA LYS A 357 -25.65 7.05 -13.89
C LYS A 357 -24.28 6.68 -13.33
N HIS A 358 -23.76 5.52 -13.72
CA HIS A 358 -22.42 5.05 -13.33
C HIS A 358 -21.29 5.94 -13.82
N ASP A 359 -20.16 5.95 -13.15
CA ASP A 359 -18.93 6.66 -13.54
C ASP A 359 -18.09 5.96 -14.63
N PHE A 360 -18.59 4.85 -15.19
CA PHE A 360 -17.91 4.10 -16.25
C PHE A 360 -18.70 4.05 -17.57
N LEU A 361 -17.98 3.76 -18.65
CA LEU A 361 -18.51 3.43 -19.97
C LEU A 361 -18.49 1.91 -20.19
N VAL A 362 -19.45 1.41 -20.95
CA VAL A 362 -19.59 -0.01 -21.34
C VAL A 362 -20.05 -0.10 -22.80
N PRO A 363 -19.62 -1.10 -23.60
CA PRO A 363 -20.15 -1.28 -24.95
C PRO A 363 -21.60 -1.79 -24.91
N ASP A 364 -22.45 -1.20 -25.74
CA ASP A 364 -23.81 -1.65 -26.00
C ASP A 364 -23.86 -2.85 -26.99
N GLY A 365 -25.06 -3.25 -27.41
CA GLY A 365 -25.27 -4.35 -28.34
C GLY A 365 -24.72 -4.14 -29.76
N ASN A 366 -24.40 -2.89 -30.13
CA ASN A 366 -23.77 -2.54 -31.40
C ASN A 366 -22.23 -2.40 -31.28
N GLY A 367 -21.69 -2.54 -30.07
CA GLY A 367 -20.27 -2.32 -29.78
C GLY A 367 -19.93 -0.85 -29.46
N ASP A 368 -20.94 -0.05 -29.18
CA ASP A 368 -20.87 1.39 -28.99
C ASP A 368 -20.78 1.74 -27.49
N TRP A 369 -19.84 2.61 -27.07
CA TRP A 369 -19.62 2.95 -25.65
C TRP A 369 -20.67 3.90 -25.07
N MET A 370 -21.44 3.43 -24.09
CA MET A 370 -22.44 4.24 -23.38
C MET A 370 -22.21 4.26 -21.87
N ARG A 371 -22.74 5.28 -21.19
CA ARG A 371 -22.76 5.39 -19.72
C ARG A 371 -24.07 4.79 -19.19
N PRO A 372 -24.05 3.65 -18.47
CA PRO A 372 -25.26 3.01 -17.99
C PRO A 372 -25.87 3.74 -16.78
N ASP A 373 -27.19 3.62 -16.62
CA ASP A 373 -27.91 4.07 -15.42
C ASP A 373 -27.57 3.23 -14.18
N ASN A 374 -27.83 3.76 -12.99
CA ASN A 374 -27.60 3.06 -11.71
C ASN A 374 -28.75 2.09 -11.34
N VAL A 375 -29.44 1.53 -12.35
CA VAL A 375 -30.68 0.77 -12.18
C VAL A 375 -30.49 -0.67 -12.65
N TYR A 376 -30.70 -1.62 -11.75
CA TYR A 376 -30.47 -3.04 -12.02
C TYR A 376 -31.70 -3.89 -11.75
N GLU A 377 -32.05 -4.71 -12.74
CA GLU A 377 -33.00 -5.80 -12.58
C GLU A 377 -32.26 -7.03 -12.02
N VAL A 378 -32.81 -7.64 -10.98
CA VAL A 378 -32.28 -8.86 -10.38
C VAL A 378 -32.84 -10.06 -11.11
N LYS A 379 -31.95 -10.86 -11.69
CA LYS A 379 -32.27 -12.17 -12.26
C LYS A 379 -31.90 -13.24 -11.24
N PRO A 380 -32.88 -14.01 -10.71
CA PRO A 380 -32.58 -15.14 -9.85
C PRO A 380 -31.66 -16.11 -10.57
N ASN A 381 -30.57 -16.48 -9.91
CA ASN A 381 -29.73 -17.57 -10.36
C ASN A 381 -30.28 -18.88 -9.77
N SER A 382 -30.11 -20.01 -10.46
CA SER A 382 -30.42 -21.32 -9.87
C SER A 382 -29.54 -21.64 -8.65
N ASP A 383 -28.39 -20.99 -8.57
CA ASP A 383 -27.47 -21.01 -7.43
C ASP A 383 -27.80 -19.84 -6.49
N SER A 384 -28.42 -20.13 -5.33
CA SER A 384 -28.83 -19.10 -4.36
C SER A 384 -27.66 -18.35 -3.71
N THR A 385 -26.42 -18.83 -3.91
CA THR A 385 -25.20 -18.13 -3.46
C THR A 385 -24.76 -17.02 -4.41
N LYS A 386 -25.45 -16.88 -5.54
CA LYS A 386 -25.16 -15.89 -6.56
C LYS A 386 -26.39 -15.08 -6.93
N VAL A 387 -26.17 -13.81 -7.20
CA VAL A 387 -27.21 -12.89 -7.68
C VAL A 387 -26.72 -12.23 -8.96
N ASP A 388 -27.52 -12.36 -10.01
CA ASP A 388 -27.24 -11.72 -11.28
C ASP A 388 -28.01 -10.40 -11.37
N LEU A 389 -27.28 -9.32 -11.58
CA LEU A 389 -27.80 -7.97 -11.79
C LEU A 389 -27.65 -7.63 -13.27
N VAL A 390 -28.77 -7.32 -13.93
CA VAL A 390 -28.80 -6.89 -15.33
C VAL A 390 -29.12 -5.40 -15.37
N ASN A 391 -28.28 -4.61 -16.03
CA ASN A 391 -28.49 -3.17 -16.10
C ASN A 391 -29.70 -2.84 -17.00
N LYS A 392 -30.50 -1.84 -16.60
CA LYS A 392 -31.73 -1.48 -17.31
C LYS A 392 -31.46 -0.73 -18.60
N SER A 393 -30.52 0.23 -18.59
CA SER A 393 -30.15 0.99 -19.79
C SER A 393 -29.30 0.20 -20.79
N ASN A 394 -28.56 -0.82 -20.32
CA ASN A 394 -27.78 -1.74 -21.16
C ASN A 394 -28.01 -3.20 -20.73
N PRO A 395 -28.99 -3.91 -21.33
CA PRO A 395 -29.32 -5.29 -20.96
C PRO A 395 -28.22 -6.33 -21.20
N ASP A 396 -27.18 -6.00 -21.98
CA ASP A 396 -26.01 -6.89 -22.18
C ASP A 396 -25.00 -6.80 -21.03
N LEU A 397 -25.10 -5.76 -20.20
CA LEU A 397 -24.28 -5.57 -19.01
C LEU A 397 -24.87 -6.37 -17.84
N LYS A 398 -24.13 -7.39 -17.43
CA LYS A 398 -24.46 -8.28 -16.32
C LYS A 398 -23.34 -8.26 -15.27
N THR A 399 -23.73 -8.03 -14.03
CA THR A 399 -22.87 -8.18 -12.85
C THR A 399 -23.35 -9.39 -12.05
N THR A 400 -22.44 -10.31 -11.72
CA THR A 400 -22.72 -11.45 -10.84
C THR A 400 -22.08 -11.19 -9.48
N LEU A 401 -22.90 -11.18 -8.43
CA LEU A 401 -22.49 -11.10 -7.03
C LEU A 401 -22.38 -12.50 -6.43
N SER A 402 -21.37 -12.71 -5.59
CA SER A 402 -21.25 -13.84 -4.64
C SER A 402 -20.73 -13.32 -3.31
N ALA A 403 -20.97 -14.04 -2.21
CA ALA A 403 -20.45 -13.63 -0.92
C ALA A 403 -20.05 -14.81 -0.03
N LEU A 404 -19.11 -14.55 0.88
CA LEU A 404 -18.79 -15.41 2.00
C LEU A 404 -19.27 -14.74 3.29
N GLU A 405 -20.10 -15.42 4.08
CA GLU A 405 -20.62 -14.95 5.37
C GLU A 405 -19.91 -15.59 6.56
N HIS A 406 -19.80 -14.86 7.66
CA HIS A 406 -19.45 -15.37 8.99
C HIS A 406 -20.26 -14.64 10.07
N THR A 407 -20.39 -15.28 11.24
CA THR A 407 -21.01 -14.67 12.43
C THR A 407 -20.10 -13.60 13.03
N LEU A 408 -20.71 -12.57 13.61
CA LEU A 408 -20.06 -11.53 14.39
C LEU A 408 -20.28 -11.67 15.89
N GLU A 409 -21.02 -12.69 16.31
CA GLU A 409 -21.29 -13.00 17.73
C GLU A 409 -20.01 -12.91 18.58
N ASP A 410 -20.13 -12.29 19.75
CA ASP A 410 -19.06 -12.03 20.72
C ASP A 410 -17.89 -11.15 20.24
N LEU A 411 -17.91 -10.65 19.00
CA LEU A 411 -16.98 -9.64 18.53
C LEU A 411 -17.43 -8.24 18.95
N ASN A 412 -16.49 -7.32 19.11
CA ASN A 412 -16.80 -5.92 19.36
C ASN A 412 -17.42 -5.27 18.13
N THR A 413 -18.32 -4.33 18.36
CA THR A 413 -19.04 -3.58 17.31
C THR A 413 -18.13 -2.73 16.42
N ASP A 414 -16.91 -2.43 16.85
CA ASP A 414 -15.90 -1.72 16.05
C ASP A 414 -14.97 -2.64 15.25
N THR A 415 -15.10 -3.96 15.40
CA THR A 415 -14.20 -4.96 14.81
C THR A 415 -14.13 -4.90 13.29
N GLN A 416 -15.23 -4.54 12.63
CA GLN A 416 -15.28 -4.37 11.17
C GLN A 416 -14.42 -3.22 10.65
N PHE A 417 -13.98 -2.30 11.53
CA PHE A 417 -13.20 -1.11 11.18
C PHE A 417 -11.71 -1.22 11.52
N LEU A 418 -11.30 -2.26 12.26
CA LEU A 418 -9.92 -2.39 12.81
C LEU A 418 -8.85 -2.53 11.72
N SER A 419 -9.17 -3.23 10.62
CA SER A 419 -8.19 -3.58 9.59
C SER A 419 -8.03 -2.52 8.50
N ASP A 420 -8.95 -1.55 8.40
CA ASP A 420 -8.94 -0.50 7.38
C ASP A 420 -8.61 0.87 8.01
N PRO A 421 -7.39 1.41 7.81
CA PRO A 421 -7.02 2.72 8.31
C PRO A 421 -7.93 3.86 7.84
N SER A 422 -8.62 3.71 6.71
CA SER A 422 -9.59 4.71 6.24
C SER A 422 -10.86 4.75 7.09
N MET A 423 -11.13 3.70 7.87
CA MET A 423 -12.25 3.63 8.81
C MET A 423 -11.90 4.13 10.23
N LYS A 424 -10.69 4.70 10.45
CA LYS A 424 -10.28 5.28 11.75
C LYS A 424 -11.28 6.28 12.32
N THR A 425 -11.97 7.04 11.46
CA THR A 425 -13.05 7.94 11.88
C THR A 425 -14.18 7.15 12.56
N HIS A 426 -14.63 6.04 11.98
CA HIS A 426 -15.66 5.19 12.56
C HIS A 426 -15.24 4.69 13.95
N MET A 427 -14.02 4.15 14.06
CA MET A 427 -13.49 3.62 15.33
C MET A 427 -13.59 4.62 16.49
N LYS A 428 -13.25 5.89 16.25
CA LYS A 428 -13.26 6.93 17.31
C LYS A 428 -14.65 7.39 17.74
N LEU A 429 -15.67 7.05 16.95
CA LEU A 429 -17.07 7.35 17.29
C LEU A 429 -17.72 6.22 18.08
N MET A 430 -17.12 5.03 18.05
CA MET A 430 -17.59 3.88 18.82
C MET A 430 -17.21 4.00 20.30
N SER A 431 -18.02 3.38 21.16
CA SER A 431 -17.71 3.21 22.59
C SER A 431 -16.58 2.19 22.85
N GLY A 432 -16.35 1.27 21.91
CA GLY A 432 -15.23 0.33 21.87
C GLY A 432 -15.40 -0.96 22.67
N ASP A 433 -16.42 -1.06 23.55
CA ASP A 433 -16.62 -2.19 24.47
C ASP A 433 -17.94 -2.95 24.25
N ALA A 434 -18.79 -2.49 23.32
CA ALA A 434 -20.05 -3.17 23.03
C ALA A 434 -19.83 -4.31 22.04
N THR A 435 -20.45 -5.46 22.31
CA THR A 435 -20.40 -6.64 21.45
C THR A 435 -21.60 -6.71 20.50
N PHE A 436 -21.41 -7.40 19.39
CA PHE A 436 -22.48 -7.78 18.48
C PHE A 436 -23.43 -8.80 19.11
N SER A 437 -24.69 -8.77 18.68
CA SER A 437 -25.72 -9.75 19.02
C SER A 437 -25.53 -11.08 18.28
N ASP A 438 -26.15 -12.16 18.78
CA ASP A 438 -26.02 -13.53 18.24
C ASP A 438 -26.41 -13.63 16.75
N ASP A 439 -27.35 -12.81 16.29
CA ASP A 439 -27.83 -12.79 14.91
C ASP A 439 -26.96 -11.92 13.97
N ALA A 440 -25.96 -11.21 14.50
CA ALA A 440 -25.12 -10.31 13.73
C ALA A 440 -24.19 -11.08 12.79
N LYS A 441 -24.14 -10.66 11.53
CA LYS A 441 -23.33 -11.29 10.48
C LYS A 441 -22.63 -10.28 9.59
N ALA A 442 -21.44 -10.62 9.13
CA ALA A 442 -20.76 -9.95 8.05
C ALA A 442 -20.67 -10.86 6.81
N MET A 443 -20.70 -10.23 5.64
CA MET A 443 -20.59 -10.85 4.34
C MET A 443 -19.52 -10.11 3.54
N LYS A 444 -18.48 -10.84 3.08
CA LYS A 444 -17.56 -10.32 2.08
C LYS A 444 -18.15 -10.59 0.71
N VAL A 445 -18.72 -9.56 0.10
CA VAL A 445 -19.27 -9.61 -1.26
C VAL A 445 -18.10 -9.47 -2.25
N THR A 446 -18.18 -10.25 -3.32
CA THR A 446 -17.30 -10.20 -4.48
C THR A 446 -18.17 -10.10 -5.73
N SER A 447 -17.82 -9.22 -6.65
CA SER A 447 -18.54 -9.06 -7.92
C SER A 447 -17.69 -9.45 -9.12
N SER A 448 -18.35 -9.85 -10.20
CA SER A 448 -17.74 -10.01 -11.52
C SER A 448 -18.65 -9.44 -12.59
N ILE A 449 -18.05 -8.85 -13.62
CA ILE A 449 -18.74 -8.21 -14.74
C ILE A 449 -18.45 -8.97 -16.03
N ASN A 450 -19.45 -9.11 -16.91
CA ASN A 450 -19.32 -9.86 -18.16
C ASN A 450 -18.80 -9.03 -19.35
N LYS A 451 -18.56 -7.73 -19.13
CA LYS A 451 -18.16 -6.77 -20.16
C LYS A 451 -16.96 -5.96 -19.69
N GLU A 452 -16.15 -5.55 -20.64
CA GLU A 452 -15.11 -4.55 -20.39
C GLU A 452 -15.74 -3.20 -20.06
N THR A 453 -15.14 -2.50 -19.11
CA THR A 453 -15.62 -1.24 -18.58
C THR A 453 -14.48 -0.24 -18.47
N LEU A 454 -14.80 1.02 -18.76
CA LEU A 454 -13.85 2.13 -18.76
C LEU A 454 -14.32 3.17 -17.75
N MET A 455 -13.68 3.22 -16.59
CA MET A 455 -13.90 4.28 -15.61
C MET A 455 -13.36 5.60 -16.13
N LEU A 456 -14.14 6.64 -15.88
CA LEU A 456 -13.74 8.01 -16.17
C LEU A 456 -13.19 8.61 -14.89
N ASP A 457 -11.93 9.04 -14.92
CA ASP A 457 -11.29 9.72 -13.79
C ASP A 457 -11.90 11.12 -13.67
N ASN A 458 -12.99 11.19 -12.90
CA ASN A 458 -13.93 12.29 -12.67
C ASN A 458 -15.15 12.26 -13.65
N PRO A 459 -16.40 12.24 -13.14
CA PRO A 459 -17.55 11.91 -13.97
C PRO A 459 -17.77 12.92 -15.10
N LEU A 460 -18.14 12.43 -16.28
CA LEU A 460 -18.90 13.20 -17.29
C LEU A 460 -20.28 13.70 -16.75
N ALA A 461 -20.54 13.67 -15.44
CA ALA A 461 -21.79 14.06 -14.80
C ALA A 461 -22.03 15.57 -14.80
N CYS A 462 -21.12 16.36 -15.37
CA CYS A 462 -21.37 17.76 -15.63
C CYS A 462 -22.24 17.88 -16.87
N GLU A 463 -23.52 17.53 -16.70
CA GLU A 463 -24.55 17.96 -17.61
C GLU A 463 -24.42 19.49 -17.77
N ILE A 464 -24.32 19.89 -19.02
CA ILE A 464 -23.83 21.18 -19.49
C ILE A 464 -24.71 22.31 -18.94
N GLY A 465 -24.36 22.86 -17.76
CA GLY A 465 -25.19 23.85 -17.06
C GLY A 465 -24.44 25.10 -16.61
N ASN A 466 -23.29 24.97 -15.94
CA ASN A 466 -22.58 26.11 -15.34
C ASN A 466 -21.07 26.12 -15.66
N GLU A 467 -20.52 27.28 -16.02
CA GLU A 467 -19.09 27.48 -16.35
C GLU A 467 -18.13 27.21 -15.17
N LEU A 468 -18.62 27.25 -13.93
CA LEU A 468 -17.83 26.99 -12.73
C LEU A 468 -17.58 25.49 -12.50
N ASP A 469 -18.51 24.61 -12.91
CA ASP A 469 -18.32 23.15 -12.84
C ASP A 469 -17.31 22.66 -13.89
N ARG A 470 -17.32 23.21 -15.11
CA ARG A 470 -16.44 22.75 -16.22
C ARG A 470 -14.95 22.66 -15.88
N ARG A 471 -14.45 23.42 -14.89
CA ARG A 471 -13.03 23.41 -14.47
C ARG A 471 -12.68 22.32 -13.45
N THR A 472 -13.69 21.68 -12.84
CA THR A 472 -13.58 20.68 -11.77
C THR A 472 -14.08 19.29 -12.17
N CYS A 473 -14.65 19.12 -13.36
CA CYS A 473 -15.30 17.86 -13.80
C CYS A 473 -14.37 16.80 -14.40
N PHE A 474 -13.12 17.12 -14.67
CA PHE A 474 -12.19 16.18 -15.32
C PHE A 474 -10.85 16.17 -14.61
N THR A 475 -10.25 14.99 -14.49
CA THR A 475 -8.82 14.92 -14.19
C THR A 475 -8.08 15.53 -15.38
N ARG A 476 -7.36 16.63 -15.14
CA ARG A 476 -6.65 17.35 -16.20
C ARG A 476 -5.57 16.45 -16.78
N VAL A 477 -5.56 16.35 -18.10
CA VAL A 477 -4.45 15.69 -18.81
C VAL A 477 -3.34 16.73 -18.97
N SER A 478 -2.13 16.35 -18.58
CA SER A 478 -0.94 17.14 -18.79
C SER A 478 -0.17 16.59 -19.98
N ALA A 479 0.23 17.44 -20.92
CA ALA A 479 1.10 17.07 -22.03
C ALA A 479 2.47 17.72 -21.85
N HIS A 480 3.53 16.95 -22.06
CA HIS A 480 4.88 17.48 -22.17
C HIS A 480 5.21 17.71 -23.65
N ASN A 481 5.77 18.87 -23.98
CA ASN A 481 6.29 19.19 -25.31
C ASN A 481 7.33 20.31 -25.23
N ASN A 482 8.50 20.13 -25.86
CA ASN A 482 9.57 21.14 -25.91
C ASN A 482 9.92 21.70 -24.52
N ASN A 483 10.16 20.80 -23.56
CA ASN A 483 10.49 21.09 -22.15
C ASN A 483 9.42 21.91 -21.38
N VAL A 484 8.22 22.04 -21.94
CA VAL A 484 7.07 22.70 -21.32
C VAL A 484 6.00 21.65 -21.04
N VAL A 485 5.32 21.78 -19.90
CA VAL A 485 4.06 21.06 -19.68
C VAL A 485 2.90 22.01 -19.91
N THR A 486 1.96 21.56 -20.74
CA THR A 486 0.67 22.20 -20.96
C THR A 486 -0.43 21.38 -20.31
N LEU A 487 -1.46 22.06 -19.83
CA LEU A 487 -2.66 21.42 -19.29
C LEU A 487 -3.74 21.37 -20.37
N ASP A 488 -4.56 20.33 -20.34
CA ASP A 488 -5.71 20.12 -21.22
C ASP A 488 -5.34 20.20 -22.71
N PRO A 489 -4.46 19.31 -23.22
CA PRO A 489 -4.16 19.23 -24.65
C PRO A 489 -5.44 19.05 -25.45
N VAL A 490 -5.45 19.52 -26.70
CA VAL A 490 -6.68 19.58 -27.52
C VAL A 490 -6.80 18.42 -28.49
N SER A 491 -5.69 17.75 -28.82
CA SER A 491 -5.65 16.58 -29.68
C SER A 491 -4.75 15.48 -29.12
N LEU A 492 -5.05 14.21 -29.44
CA LEU A 492 -4.16 13.06 -29.21
C LEU A 492 -2.80 13.25 -29.90
N SER A 493 -2.76 14.02 -30.97
CA SER A 493 -1.51 14.42 -31.61
C SER A 493 -0.60 15.24 -30.68
N ASP A 494 -1.12 15.89 -29.63
CA ASP A 494 -0.32 16.64 -28.65
C ASP A 494 0.44 15.72 -27.67
N ILE A 495 -0.02 14.47 -27.52
CA ILE A 495 0.54 13.48 -26.59
C ILE A 495 1.13 12.24 -27.31
N THR A 496 1.26 12.29 -28.63
CA THR A 496 1.88 11.25 -29.45
C THR A 496 3.09 11.79 -30.22
N SER A 497 4.00 10.87 -30.53
CA SER A 497 5.29 11.15 -31.17
C SER A 497 5.47 10.25 -32.39
N THR A 498 6.00 10.81 -33.47
CA THR A 498 6.36 10.05 -34.69
C THR A 498 7.77 9.46 -34.60
N GLU A 499 8.64 10.07 -33.79
CA GLU A 499 10.04 9.69 -33.62
C GLU A 499 10.39 9.63 -32.12
N PRO A 500 11.26 8.72 -31.67
CA PRO A 500 11.69 8.66 -30.28
C PRO A 500 12.56 9.85 -29.89
N SER A 501 12.26 10.48 -28.75
CA SER A 501 13.10 11.54 -28.18
C SER A 501 14.45 11.04 -27.67
N ASN A 502 14.53 9.75 -27.29
CA ASN A 502 15.70 9.15 -26.66
C ASN A 502 16.19 9.94 -25.41
N GLY A 503 15.27 10.55 -24.66
CA GLY A 503 15.57 11.35 -23.47
C GLY A 503 16.02 12.79 -23.75
N ASP A 504 16.02 13.24 -25.00
CA ASP A 504 16.19 14.66 -25.33
C ASP A 504 14.93 15.44 -24.90
N ILE A 505 15.01 16.18 -23.80
CA ILE A 505 13.87 16.87 -23.19
C ILE A 505 13.21 17.91 -24.11
N GLU A 506 13.96 18.46 -25.07
CA GLU A 506 13.43 19.42 -26.05
C GLU A 506 12.65 18.71 -27.16
N LYS A 507 12.90 17.41 -27.38
CA LYS A 507 12.13 16.56 -28.32
C LYS A 507 11.06 15.72 -27.63
N LEU A 508 11.18 15.52 -26.32
CA LEU A 508 10.28 14.67 -25.55
C LEU A 508 8.85 15.21 -25.60
N LYS A 509 7.99 14.41 -26.21
CA LYS A 509 6.56 14.71 -26.36
C LYS A 509 5.73 13.52 -25.91
N GLY A 510 4.73 13.76 -25.08
CA GLY A 510 3.91 12.69 -24.51
C GLY A 510 2.99 13.15 -23.39
N ALA A 511 2.10 12.26 -22.94
CA ALA A 511 1.27 12.51 -21.78
C ALA A 511 2.08 12.38 -20.48
N VAL A 512 1.88 13.27 -19.52
CA VAL A 512 2.42 13.10 -18.18
C VAL A 512 1.50 12.15 -17.41
N VAL A 513 2.00 10.95 -17.12
CA VAL A 513 1.20 9.84 -16.58
C VAL A 513 1.30 9.67 -15.07
N ALA A 514 2.38 10.14 -14.44
CA ALA A 514 2.64 9.94 -13.01
C ALA A 514 3.42 11.10 -12.40
N TYR A 515 3.20 11.38 -11.11
CA TYR A 515 3.76 12.50 -10.37
C TYR A 515 4.32 12.09 -9.01
N ASN A 516 5.45 12.68 -8.62
CA ASN A 516 6.01 12.57 -7.26
C ASN A 516 6.68 13.91 -6.92
N GLY A 517 5.95 14.77 -6.21
CA GLY A 517 6.32 16.18 -6.07
C GLY A 517 6.32 16.87 -7.45
N SER A 518 7.46 17.43 -7.85
CA SER A 518 7.65 18.05 -9.16
C SER A 518 8.34 17.11 -10.16
N ARG A 519 8.75 15.91 -9.71
CA ARG A 519 9.21 14.86 -10.62
C ARG A 519 8.00 14.23 -11.27
N TYR A 520 8.13 13.87 -12.55
CA TYR A 520 7.02 13.30 -13.28
C TYR A 520 7.49 12.34 -14.37
N ILE A 521 6.61 11.44 -14.79
CA ILE A 521 6.86 10.50 -15.88
C ILE A 521 6.07 10.91 -17.10
N VAL A 522 6.76 11.07 -18.23
CA VAL A 522 6.16 11.30 -19.54
C VAL A 522 6.08 9.95 -20.26
N ALA A 523 4.87 9.54 -20.66
CA ALA A 523 4.67 8.45 -21.60
C ALA A 523 4.76 9.01 -23.03
N GLU A 524 5.90 8.78 -23.68
CA GLU A 524 6.11 9.02 -25.10
C GLU A 524 5.47 7.87 -25.89
N LEU A 525 4.30 8.15 -26.47
CA LEU A 525 3.53 7.20 -27.27
C LEU A 525 4.00 7.27 -28.73
N LEU A 526 4.81 6.30 -29.14
CA LEU A 526 5.33 6.22 -30.50
C LEU A 526 4.28 5.62 -31.43
N LEU A 527 3.94 6.36 -32.48
CA LEU A 527 3.01 5.90 -33.51
C LEU A 527 3.60 4.68 -34.24
N PRO A 528 2.85 3.57 -34.34
CA PRO A 528 3.30 2.40 -35.08
C PRO A 528 3.37 2.73 -36.58
N GLU A 529 4.34 2.14 -37.30
CA GLU A 529 4.48 2.31 -38.76
C GLU A 529 3.23 1.86 -39.54
N ASN A 530 2.40 0.99 -38.95
CA ASN A 530 1.13 0.51 -39.50
C ASN A 530 -0.02 0.69 -38.48
N SER A 531 -1.15 1.25 -38.90
CA SER A 531 -2.28 1.67 -38.03
C SER A 531 -3.02 0.55 -37.29
N SER A 532 -2.72 -0.72 -37.55
CA SER A 532 -3.31 -1.88 -36.85
C SER A 532 -2.36 -2.56 -35.85
N ALA A 533 -1.12 -2.08 -35.73
CA ALA A 533 -0.11 -2.65 -34.85
C ALA A 533 -0.14 -2.00 -33.44
N GLU A 534 0.33 -2.75 -32.46
CA GLU A 534 0.65 -2.24 -31.13
C GLU A 534 1.85 -1.28 -31.22
N GLY A 535 1.70 -0.09 -30.66
CA GLY A 535 2.74 0.95 -30.58
C GLY A 535 3.62 0.77 -29.34
N ILE A 536 4.79 1.41 -29.36
CA ILE A 536 5.73 1.41 -28.23
C ILE A 536 5.44 2.63 -27.35
N ALA A 537 5.39 2.41 -26.03
CA ALA A 537 5.32 3.48 -25.04
C ALA A 537 6.63 3.54 -24.27
N ASN A 538 7.40 4.62 -24.42
CA ASN A 538 8.59 4.86 -23.62
C ASN A 538 8.24 5.79 -22.46
N TYR A 539 8.53 5.38 -21.23
CA TYR A 539 8.25 6.17 -20.04
C TYR A 539 9.53 6.86 -19.60
N TYR A 540 9.58 8.19 -19.63
CA TYR A 540 10.74 8.98 -19.23
C TYR A 540 10.48 9.69 -17.91
N LEU A 541 11.34 9.47 -16.93
CA LEU A 541 11.37 10.23 -15.68
C LEU A 541 12.03 11.58 -15.94
N VAL A 542 11.30 12.65 -15.66
CA VAL A 542 11.78 14.02 -15.72
C VAL A 542 11.95 14.57 -14.31
N GLN A 543 13.15 15.08 -14.00
CA GLN A 543 13.51 15.55 -12.67
C GLN A 543 14.66 16.56 -12.70
N MET A 544 14.87 17.28 -11.59
CA MET A 544 16.10 18.05 -11.36
C MET A 544 17.22 17.14 -10.85
N VAL A 545 18.43 17.37 -11.34
CA VAL A 545 19.66 16.71 -10.88
C VAL A 545 20.77 17.71 -10.64
N THR A 546 21.71 17.32 -9.77
CA THR A 546 22.96 18.06 -9.55
C THR A 546 23.86 17.94 -10.79
N ALA A 547 24.41 19.06 -11.25
CA ALA A 547 25.39 19.16 -12.33
C ALA A 547 26.56 20.08 -11.91
N ASP A 548 27.65 20.04 -12.68
CA ASP A 548 28.89 20.80 -12.38
C ASP A 548 28.67 22.33 -12.35
N ASP A 549 27.66 22.83 -13.07
CA ASP A 549 27.30 24.25 -13.21
C ASP A 549 26.00 24.64 -12.48
N GLY A 550 25.49 23.78 -11.58
CA GLY A 550 24.28 24.01 -10.81
C GLY A 550 23.28 22.85 -10.94
N SER A 551 22.00 23.11 -10.70
CA SER A 551 20.95 22.09 -10.91
C SER A 551 20.39 22.19 -12.34
N LYS A 552 20.22 21.07 -13.02
CA LYS A 552 19.58 21.02 -14.35
C LYS A 552 18.42 20.03 -14.37
N LYS A 553 17.49 20.23 -15.30
CA LYS A 553 16.41 19.28 -15.58
C LYS A 553 16.90 18.24 -16.58
N GLU A 554 16.58 16.97 -16.33
CA GLU A 554 16.92 15.85 -17.23
C GLU A 554 15.71 14.95 -17.46
N ALA A 555 15.74 14.20 -18.57
CA ALA A 555 14.82 13.11 -18.85
C ALA A 555 15.61 11.80 -19.01
N SER A 556 15.22 10.76 -18.29
CA SER A 556 15.86 9.44 -18.34
C SER A 556 14.84 8.34 -18.61
N LEU A 557 15.20 7.35 -19.44
CA LEU A 557 14.31 6.22 -19.71
C LEU A 557 14.07 5.44 -18.41
N PHE A 558 12.81 5.39 -17.98
CA PHE A 558 12.40 4.84 -16.70
C PHE A 558 11.78 3.44 -16.84
N ALA A 559 10.95 3.26 -17.87
CA ALA A 559 10.35 1.98 -18.25
C ALA A 559 9.97 1.97 -19.73
N THR A 560 9.65 0.80 -20.27
CA THR A 560 9.06 0.63 -21.60
C THR A 560 7.79 -0.20 -21.48
N GLY A 561 6.81 0.10 -22.31
CA GLY A 561 5.59 -0.68 -22.44
C GLY A 561 5.05 -0.58 -23.85
N SER A 562 3.78 -0.91 -23.99
CA SER A 562 3.07 -0.82 -25.24
C SER A 562 1.78 -0.03 -25.10
N TRP A 563 1.28 0.44 -26.23
CA TRP A 563 -0.02 1.07 -26.31
C TRP A 563 -0.70 0.69 -27.62
N LYS A 564 -2.02 0.82 -27.68
CA LYS A 564 -2.79 0.51 -28.88
C LYS A 564 -3.87 1.54 -29.12
N GLU A 565 -4.05 1.91 -30.38
CA GLU A 565 -5.19 2.68 -30.82
C GLU A 565 -6.42 1.77 -30.99
N GLN A 566 -7.54 2.17 -30.40
CA GLN A 566 -8.83 1.51 -30.54
C GLN A 566 -9.86 2.52 -31.03
N ALA A 567 -10.32 2.34 -32.28
CA ALA A 567 -11.37 3.15 -32.86
C ALA A 567 -12.74 2.76 -32.28
N THR A 568 -13.59 3.75 -32.00
CA THR A 568 -14.97 3.53 -31.53
C THR A 568 -15.97 4.33 -32.38
N ILE A 569 -17.21 3.84 -32.48
CA ILE A 569 -18.23 4.39 -33.40
C ILE A 569 -19.14 5.43 -32.69
N ILE A 570 -19.22 5.44 -31.36
CA ILE A 570 -19.82 6.56 -30.61
C ILE A 570 -18.95 7.82 -30.77
N HIS A 571 -19.50 8.82 -31.47
CA HIS A 571 -18.91 10.15 -31.67
C HIS A 571 -17.52 10.21 -32.34
N LYS A 572 -17.00 9.12 -32.92
CA LYS A 572 -15.61 9.02 -33.46
C LYS A 572 -14.51 9.13 -32.41
N LEU A 573 -14.75 8.72 -31.17
CA LEU A 573 -13.73 8.73 -30.13
C LEU A 573 -12.62 7.72 -30.46
N ILE A 574 -11.38 8.20 -30.53
CA ILE A 574 -10.17 7.36 -30.61
C ILE A 574 -9.68 7.14 -29.19
N LEU A 575 -9.45 5.89 -28.81
CA LEU A 575 -8.86 5.51 -27.52
C LEU A 575 -7.40 5.13 -27.73
N ALA A 576 -6.47 5.85 -27.09
CA ALA A 576 -5.10 5.38 -26.91
C ALA A 576 -5.02 4.60 -25.59
N VAL A 577 -5.05 3.27 -25.65
CA VAL A 577 -5.04 2.40 -24.47
C VAL A 577 -3.60 1.98 -24.16
N LEU A 578 -3.15 2.17 -22.92
CA LEU A 578 -1.81 1.82 -22.47
C LEU A 578 -1.88 1.01 -21.18
N THR A 579 -1.09 -0.06 -21.09
CA THR A 579 -0.83 -0.75 -19.82
C THR A 579 0.44 -0.17 -19.23
N VAL A 580 0.26 0.60 -18.15
CA VAL A 580 1.31 1.29 -17.41
C VAL A 580 2.13 0.27 -16.62
N PRO A 581 3.47 0.27 -16.76
CA PRO A 581 4.34 -0.62 -15.98
C PRO A 581 4.23 -0.39 -14.46
N GLU A 582 4.34 -1.46 -13.67
CA GLU A 582 4.22 -1.41 -12.19
C GLU A 582 5.18 -0.42 -11.54
N LYS A 583 6.40 -0.34 -12.08
CA LYS A 583 7.40 0.63 -11.66
C LYS A 583 6.91 2.09 -11.80
N VAL A 584 6.11 2.40 -12.83
CA VAL A 584 5.51 3.73 -13.06
C VAL A 584 4.34 3.95 -12.09
N LEU A 585 3.50 2.94 -11.85
CA LEU A 585 2.44 2.99 -10.84
C LEU A 585 2.99 3.22 -9.43
N ALA A 586 4.10 2.58 -9.11
CA ALA A 586 4.78 2.74 -7.83
C ALA A 586 5.41 4.13 -7.66
N PHE A 587 5.86 4.75 -8.75
CA PHE A 587 6.40 6.11 -8.72
C PHE A 587 5.32 7.14 -8.36
N ASP A 588 4.09 6.97 -8.86
CA ASP A 588 3.00 7.93 -8.67
C ASP A 588 2.58 8.07 -7.20
N THR A 589 2.58 9.29 -6.70
CA THR A 589 2.06 9.63 -5.37
C THR A 589 0.78 10.46 -5.43
N SER A 590 0.39 10.96 -6.61
CA SER A 590 -0.83 11.76 -6.73
C SER A 590 -2.11 10.92 -6.84
N GLY A 591 -2.00 9.62 -7.12
CA GLY A 591 -3.14 8.73 -7.34
C GLY A 591 -3.76 8.86 -8.73
N ASN A 592 -3.11 9.59 -9.65
CA ASN A 592 -3.63 9.83 -11.01
C ASN A 592 -3.32 8.67 -11.95
N THR A 593 -2.28 7.88 -11.67
CA THR A 593 -1.89 6.77 -12.53
C THR A 593 -2.70 5.52 -12.22
N LYS A 594 -3.13 4.81 -13.26
CA LYS A 594 -3.85 3.53 -13.18
C LYS A 594 -3.19 2.54 -14.13
N LYS A 595 -3.31 1.24 -13.84
CA LYS A 595 -2.60 0.18 -14.59
C LYS A 595 -3.00 0.17 -16.06
N ASP A 596 -4.28 0.22 -16.36
CA ASP A 596 -4.77 0.21 -17.73
C ASP A 596 -5.42 1.55 -18.03
N MET A 597 -4.63 2.54 -18.44
CA MET A 597 -5.11 3.88 -18.76
C MET A 597 -5.57 3.99 -20.22
N PHE A 598 -6.42 4.98 -20.50
CA PHE A 598 -6.72 5.39 -21.86
C PHE A 598 -6.80 6.92 -21.99
N TYR A 599 -6.52 7.41 -23.20
CA TYR A 599 -6.75 8.81 -23.60
C TYR A 599 -7.75 8.91 -24.74
N THR A 600 -8.56 9.96 -24.76
CA THR A 600 -9.53 10.22 -25.84
C THR A 600 -9.81 11.70 -26.07
N GLU A 601 -10.17 12.10 -27.30
CA GLU A 601 -10.56 13.48 -27.62
C GLU A 601 -12.07 13.67 -27.36
N ALA A 602 -12.45 14.46 -26.37
CA ALA A 602 -13.84 14.82 -26.06
C ALA A 602 -13.95 16.28 -25.60
N ASP A 603 -14.98 16.99 -26.07
CA ASP A 603 -15.21 18.42 -25.82
C ASP A 603 -13.99 19.31 -26.13
N ASP A 604 -13.45 19.18 -27.35
CA ASP A 604 -12.29 19.92 -27.87
C ASP A 604 -11.01 19.78 -27.01
N LYS A 605 -10.90 18.68 -26.28
CA LYS A 605 -9.79 18.40 -25.37
C LYS A 605 -9.50 16.91 -25.28
N VAL A 606 -8.30 16.53 -24.85
CA VAL A 606 -7.99 15.17 -24.44
C VAL A 606 -8.46 14.93 -23.02
N ARG A 607 -9.02 13.75 -22.79
CA ARG A 607 -9.49 13.22 -21.52
C ARG A 607 -8.74 11.94 -21.20
N GLN A 608 -8.68 11.60 -19.92
CA GLN A 608 -8.14 10.34 -19.44
C GLN A 608 -9.18 9.54 -18.67
N GLY A 609 -8.98 8.23 -18.66
CA GLY A 609 -9.66 7.29 -17.78
C GLY A 609 -8.85 6.01 -17.66
N HIS A 610 -9.46 4.99 -17.08
CA HIS A 610 -8.82 3.69 -16.92
C HIS A 610 -9.80 2.53 -17.07
N LYS A 611 -9.30 1.34 -17.38
CA LYS A 611 -10.10 0.12 -17.30
C LYS A 611 -10.38 -0.18 -15.85
N GLY A 612 -11.64 -0.47 -15.57
CA GLY A 612 -12.12 -0.69 -14.23
C GLY A 612 -13.62 -0.47 -14.18
N PHE A 613 -14.18 -0.66 -13.00
CA PHE A 613 -15.58 -0.41 -12.76
C PHE A 613 -15.82 -0.16 -11.29
N SER A 614 -16.84 0.67 -11.03
CA SER A 614 -17.45 0.79 -9.72
C SER A 614 -18.62 -0.18 -9.66
N MET A 615 -18.50 -1.18 -8.78
CA MET A 615 -19.51 -2.22 -8.60
C MET A 615 -20.62 -1.76 -7.64
N PRO A 616 -21.87 -2.17 -7.87
CA PRO A 616 -22.85 -2.16 -6.79
C PRO A 616 -22.38 -3.15 -5.70
N MET A 617 -22.28 -2.69 -4.45
CA MET A 617 -22.13 -3.53 -3.25
C MET A 617 -20.84 -4.34 -3.11
N ASP A 618 -19.68 -3.84 -3.55
CA ASP A 618 -18.41 -4.55 -3.34
C ASP A 618 -17.84 -4.33 -1.93
N GLY A 619 -17.21 -5.36 -1.38
CA GLY A 619 -16.56 -5.29 -0.07
C GLY A 619 -17.36 -5.94 1.07
N VAL A 620 -17.17 -5.44 2.28
CA VAL A 620 -17.81 -6.00 3.48
C VAL A 620 -19.16 -5.33 3.69
N VAL A 621 -20.21 -6.14 3.82
CA VAL A 621 -21.56 -5.73 4.20
C VAL A 621 -22.00 -6.49 5.44
N VAL A 622 -22.94 -5.93 6.18
CA VAL A 622 -23.49 -6.53 7.40
C VAL A 622 -25.01 -6.64 7.31
N ASN A 623 -25.59 -7.59 8.03
CA ASN A 623 -27.05 -7.70 8.12
C ASN A 623 -27.65 -6.63 9.05
N MET A 624 -28.99 -6.56 9.10
CA MET A 624 -29.71 -5.60 9.93
C MET A 624 -29.37 -5.66 11.43
N ALA A 625 -29.16 -6.86 11.99
CA ALA A 625 -28.79 -7.03 13.40
C ALA A 625 -27.46 -6.30 13.70
N ALA A 626 -26.42 -6.62 12.92
CA ALA A 626 -25.12 -5.96 13.01
C ALA A 626 -25.20 -4.45 12.73
N MET A 627 -26.00 -4.02 11.74
CA MET A 627 -26.22 -2.60 11.45
C MET A 627 -26.80 -1.84 12.65
N ASN A 628 -27.78 -2.42 13.34
CA ASN A 628 -28.36 -1.84 14.54
C ASN A 628 -27.36 -1.82 15.69
N ASP A 629 -26.61 -2.89 15.89
CA ASP A 629 -25.59 -2.98 16.93
C ASP A 629 -24.50 -1.91 16.74
N ILE A 630 -24.02 -1.72 15.51
CA ILE A 630 -23.07 -0.65 15.18
C ILE A 630 -23.70 0.73 15.43
N SER A 631 -24.90 0.97 14.88
CA SER A 631 -25.54 2.29 14.93
C SER A 631 -25.90 2.73 16.35
N ASN A 632 -26.32 1.79 17.21
CA ASN A 632 -26.66 2.07 18.60
C ASN A 632 -25.43 2.39 19.46
N ASN A 633 -24.25 1.95 19.04
CA ASN A 633 -22.99 2.16 19.76
C ASN A 633 -22.11 3.27 19.14
N MET A 634 -22.61 3.91 18.08
CA MET A 634 -21.94 5.00 17.37
C MET A 634 -22.45 6.35 17.87
N ASP A 635 -21.56 7.15 18.44
CA ASP A 635 -21.87 8.51 18.88
C ASP A 635 -21.48 9.53 17.79
N THR A 636 -22.42 9.81 16.87
CA THR A 636 -22.18 10.73 15.76
C THR A 636 -22.11 12.19 16.19
N GLU A 637 -22.58 12.56 17.39
CA GLU A 637 -22.44 13.93 17.91
C GLU A 637 -20.98 14.31 18.13
N LYS A 638 -20.09 13.33 18.37
CA LYS A 638 -18.63 13.53 18.40
C LYS A 638 -18.07 14.06 17.09
N LEU A 639 -18.77 13.96 15.96
CA LEU A 639 -18.36 14.60 14.71
C LEU A 639 -18.35 16.12 14.84
N SER A 640 -19.32 16.70 15.55
CA SER A 640 -19.48 18.16 15.73
C SER A 640 -18.43 18.77 16.67
N SER A 641 -17.94 17.97 17.63
CA SER A 641 -16.97 18.35 18.67
C SER A 641 -15.59 17.72 18.48
N SER A 642 -15.35 17.10 17.31
CA SER A 642 -14.15 16.33 17.01
C SER A 642 -12.89 17.14 17.37
N PRO A 643 -11.99 16.61 18.21
CA PRO A 643 -10.81 17.33 18.67
C PRO A 643 -10.02 17.92 17.50
N ILE A 644 -9.42 19.09 17.70
CA ILE A 644 -8.47 19.71 16.76
C ILE A 644 -7.43 18.69 16.26
N GLU A 645 -7.02 17.74 17.10
CA GLU A 645 -6.13 16.60 16.76
C GLU A 645 -6.63 15.74 15.60
N GLN A 646 -7.93 15.52 15.46
CA GLN A 646 -8.52 14.71 14.38
C GLN A 646 -8.50 15.44 13.05
N PHE A 647 -8.86 16.72 13.09
CA PHE A 647 -8.71 17.62 11.95
C PHE A 647 -7.25 17.72 11.53
N ILE A 648 -6.34 17.81 12.50
CA ILE A 648 -4.89 17.81 12.28
C ILE A 648 -4.39 16.51 11.64
N ILE A 649 -4.80 15.35 12.15
CA ILE A 649 -4.39 14.04 11.60
C ILE A 649 -4.92 13.88 10.18
N GLN A 650 -6.16 14.30 9.91
CA GLN A 650 -6.73 14.28 8.57
C GLN A 650 -6.03 15.28 7.63
N LEU A 651 -5.71 16.49 8.08
CA LEU A 651 -4.90 17.43 7.30
C LEU A 651 -3.50 16.89 7.01
N LYS A 652 -2.84 16.25 7.99
CA LYS A 652 -1.56 15.55 7.79
C LYS A 652 -1.66 14.41 6.78
N SER A 653 -2.83 13.77 6.64
CA SER A 653 -3.03 12.72 5.64
C SER A 653 -3.17 13.25 4.21
N ARG A 654 -3.47 14.56 4.04
CA ARG A 654 -3.59 15.22 2.74
C ARG A 654 -2.26 15.77 2.27
N ILE A 655 -1.56 16.48 3.16
CA ILE A 655 -0.19 16.92 2.88
C ILE A 655 0.78 15.84 3.33
N THR A 656 1.20 15.05 2.35
CA THR A 656 2.15 13.98 2.60
C THR A 656 3.58 14.51 2.35
N PRO A 657 4.49 14.47 3.32
CA PRO A 657 5.80 15.06 3.13
C PRO A 657 6.62 14.28 2.09
N CYS A 658 7.37 15.01 1.27
CA CYS A 658 8.11 14.42 0.17
C CYS A 658 9.45 13.86 0.65
N ALA A 659 9.51 12.52 0.74
CA ALA A 659 10.70 11.80 1.18
C ALA A 659 11.82 11.74 0.13
N THR A 660 11.54 12.06 -1.15
CA THR A 660 12.52 11.98 -2.24
C THR A 660 13.79 12.80 -1.95
N GLY A 661 14.96 12.16 -2.01
CA GLY A 661 16.26 12.80 -1.80
C GLY A 661 16.68 12.92 -0.33
N ASN A 662 15.94 12.28 0.58
CA ASN A 662 16.38 12.09 1.96
C ASN A 662 17.69 11.30 2.04
N SER A 663 18.47 11.64 3.07
CA SER A 663 19.68 10.93 3.44
C SER A 663 19.36 9.47 3.83
N ILE A 664 19.96 8.51 3.12
CA ILE A 664 19.85 7.09 3.42
C ILE A 664 20.94 6.70 4.42
N ASN A 665 20.58 5.98 5.47
CA ASN A 665 21.46 5.41 6.50
C ASN A 665 22.38 6.46 7.14
N GLY A 666 21.86 7.68 7.35
CA GLY A 666 22.62 8.80 7.91
C GLY A 666 23.72 9.35 6.98
N LYS A 667 23.74 8.96 5.70
CA LYS A 667 24.66 9.51 4.70
C LYS A 667 24.51 11.02 4.65
N LEU A 668 25.59 11.73 4.91
CA LEU A 668 25.65 13.18 4.79
C LEU A 668 25.68 13.58 3.31
N LEU A 669 24.89 14.60 2.97
CA LEU A 669 24.70 15.14 1.63
C LEU A 669 24.98 16.64 1.64
N SER A 670 25.19 17.22 0.46
CA SER A 670 25.54 18.64 0.33
C SER A 670 24.31 19.54 0.33
N LYS A 671 24.52 20.85 0.54
CA LYS A 671 23.46 21.86 0.33
C LYS A 671 22.91 21.85 -1.11
N SER A 672 23.74 21.52 -2.10
CA SER A 672 23.29 21.38 -3.49
C SER A 672 22.33 20.21 -3.66
N ASP A 673 22.62 19.07 -3.02
CA ASP A 673 21.72 17.91 -3.02
C ASP A 673 20.40 18.26 -2.32
N TYR A 674 20.46 19.04 -1.24
CA TYR A 674 19.26 19.57 -0.58
C TYR A 674 18.45 20.48 -1.50
N ASP A 675 19.08 21.42 -2.22
CA ASP A 675 18.36 22.34 -3.11
C ASP A 675 17.71 21.60 -4.30
N VAL A 676 18.36 20.58 -4.84
CA VAL A 676 17.77 19.67 -5.84
C VAL A 676 16.61 18.89 -5.24
N SER A 677 16.77 18.38 -4.02
CA SER A 677 15.74 17.64 -3.31
C SER A 677 14.50 18.50 -3.00
N VAL A 678 14.70 19.75 -2.56
CA VAL A 678 13.62 20.75 -2.41
C VAL A 678 12.91 20.95 -3.74
N SER A 679 13.67 21.18 -4.82
CA SER A 679 13.11 21.42 -6.16
C SER A 679 12.25 20.25 -6.63
N ASN A 680 12.73 19.02 -6.48
CA ASN A 680 12.04 17.78 -6.81
C ASN A 680 10.81 17.49 -5.93
N CYS A 681 10.75 18.08 -4.75
CA CYS A 681 9.67 17.91 -3.78
C CYS A 681 8.62 19.01 -3.79
N GLN A 682 8.82 20.09 -4.57
CA GLN A 682 7.79 21.12 -4.73
C GLN A 682 6.52 20.52 -5.35
N PRO A 683 5.32 21.02 -5.00
CA PRO A 683 4.10 20.62 -5.68
C PRO A 683 4.22 20.83 -7.19
N PHE A 684 3.69 19.88 -7.97
CA PHE A 684 3.82 19.89 -9.43
C PHE A 684 3.48 21.27 -10.02
N LEU A 685 2.33 21.85 -9.67
CA LEU A 685 1.87 23.15 -10.19
C LEU A 685 2.77 24.34 -9.83
N VAL A 686 3.48 24.30 -8.69
CA VAL A 686 4.45 25.34 -8.29
C VAL A 686 5.64 25.31 -9.24
N SER A 687 6.13 24.12 -9.60
CA SER A 687 7.28 23.98 -10.49
C SER A 687 7.05 24.52 -11.91
N TYR A 688 5.77 24.66 -12.34
CA TYR A 688 5.38 25.30 -13.61
C TYR A 688 5.03 26.78 -13.49
N GLY A 689 5.15 27.37 -12.30
CA GLY A 689 4.81 28.77 -12.07
C GLY A 689 3.31 29.06 -12.13
N LEU A 690 2.45 28.03 -12.03
CA LEU A 690 0.99 28.21 -11.95
C LEU A 690 0.55 28.59 -10.53
N LEU A 691 1.36 28.23 -9.53
CA LEU A 691 1.22 28.64 -8.13
C LEU A 691 2.55 29.22 -7.63
N PRO A 692 2.53 30.24 -6.76
CA PRO A 692 3.74 30.71 -6.12
C PRO A 692 4.29 29.64 -5.15
N PRO A 693 5.61 29.58 -4.92
CA PRO A 693 6.17 28.71 -3.90
C PRO A 693 5.75 29.17 -2.51
N GLU A 694 5.54 28.20 -1.61
CA GLU A 694 5.24 28.46 -0.20
C GLU A 694 6.44 29.14 0.48
N LYS A 695 6.19 29.97 1.50
CA LYS A 695 7.23 30.68 2.26
C LYS A 695 6.91 30.66 3.74
N PHE A 696 7.94 30.57 4.57
CA PHE A 696 7.79 30.86 5.99
C PHE A 696 7.54 32.34 6.23
N THR A 697 6.71 32.62 7.23
CA THR A 697 6.51 33.97 7.77
C THR A 697 6.89 34.00 9.25
N ALA A 698 7.14 35.20 9.78
CA ALA A 698 7.41 35.37 11.21
C ALA A 698 6.22 34.97 12.10
N ASP A 699 5.02 34.91 11.51
CA ASP A 699 3.79 34.58 12.20
C ASP A 699 3.53 33.08 12.25
N ASP A 700 4.33 32.21 11.62
CA ASP A 700 4.13 30.74 11.59
C ASP A 700 4.42 30.02 12.93
N THR A 701 4.33 30.72 14.07
CA THR A 701 4.81 30.28 15.38
C THR A 701 3.70 30.10 16.42
N PRO A 702 3.68 28.98 17.19
CA PRO A 702 4.69 27.93 17.21
C PRO A 702 4.54 26.95 16.04
N LEU A 703 5.68 26.40 15.59
CA LEU A 703 5.71 25.25 14.69
C LEU A 703 5.80 24.00 15.55
N ILE A 704 4.77 23.16 15.52
CA ILE A 704 4.72 21.94 16.32
C ILE A 704 4.68 20.72 15.41
N SER A 705 5.61 19.78 15.61
CA SER A 705 5.51 18.47 14.98
C SER A 705 4.96 17.47 15.97
N TYR A 706 4.14 16.55 15.46
CA TYR A 706 3.57 15.45 16.23
C TYR A 706 3.93 14.14 15.58
N ASP A 707 4.04 13.08 16.36
CA ASP A 707 4.16 11.73 15.86
C ASP A 707 2.82 11.20 15.31
N ASP A 708 2.77 9.92 14.95
CA ASP A 708 1.59 9.25 14.42
C ASP A 708 0.50 8.99 15.47
N ASN A 709 0.85 9.03 16.76
CA ASN A 709 -0.08 8.92 17.88
C ASN A 709 -0.71 10.27 18.25
N GLY A 710 -0.15 11.36 17.72
CA GLY A 710 -0.58 12.72 18.03
C GLY A 710 0.17 13.32 19.22
N ASP A 711 1.27 12.70 19.68
CA ASP A 711 2.13 13.25 20.73
C ASP A 711 3.13 14.26 20.16
N GLN A 712 3.41 15.34 20.90
CA GLN A 712 4.36 16.37 20.48
C GLN A 712 5.80 15.81 20.43
N GLU A 713 6.39 15.80 19.23
CA GLU A 713 7.80 15.48 19.02
C GLU A 713 8.72 16.70 19.17
N SER A 714 8.27 17.85 18.67
CA SER A 714 9.05 19.09 18.74
C SER A 714 8.17 20.33 18.63
N LYS A 715 8.62 21.43 19.25
CA LYS A 715 7.99 22.75 19.20
C LYS A 715 9.05 23.83 19.01
N ILE A 716 8.92 24.59 17.94
CA ILE A 716 9.77 25.76 17.66
C ILE A 716 8.93 27.02 17.88
N THR A 717 9.46 27.94 18.67
CA THR A 717 8.85 29.25 18.91
C THR A 717 9.75 30.34 18.35
N LEU A 718 9.21 31.13 17.42
CA LEU A 718 9.90 32.24 16.77
C LEU A 718 9.48 33.55 17.46
N SER A 719 10.42 34.30 18.04
CA SER A 719 10.11 35.62 18.62
C SER A 719 10.46 36.74 17.64
N SER A 720 9.76 37.87 17.75
CA SER A 720 10.08 39.07 16.96
C SER A 720 11.32 39.82 17.46
N GLN A 721 11.92 39.43 18.59
CA GLN A 721 13.08 40.07 19.19
C GLN A 721 14.35 39.79 18.39
N ASP A 722 15.08 40.84 18.04
CA ASP A 722 16.40 40.71 17.41
C ASP A 722 17.40 40.06 18.37
N SER A 723 18.29 39.24 17.83
CA SER A 723 19.47 38.77 18.55
C SER A 723 20.61 39.79 18.45
N ASP A 724 21.72 39.53 19.15
CA ASP A 724 22.90 40.39 19.12
C ASP A 724 23.58 40.46 17.73
N GLU A 725 23.27 39.53 16.82
CA GLU A 725 23.83 39.47 15.46
C GLU A 725 22.74 39.57 14.38
N THR A 726 22.60 40.73 13.72
CA THR A 726 21.71 40.90 12.57
C THR A 726 22.13 39.99 11.39
N PRO A 727 21.20 39.30 10.68
CA PRO A 727 19.73 39.41 10.71
C PRO A 727 19.04 38.38 11.61
N TRP A 728 19.74 37.80 12.58
CA TRP A 728 19.18 36.76 13.43
C TRP A 728 18.27 37.34 14.52
N LYS A 729 17.20 36.60 14.82
CA LYS A 729 16.23 36.85 15.88
C LYS A 729 16.26 35.75 16.93
N VAL A 730 15.76 36.02 18.12
CA VAL A 730 15.71 35.05 19.22
C VAL A 730 14.52 34.10 19.03
N GLY A 731 14.71 32.84 19.37
CA GLY A 731 13.65 31.84 19.42
C GLY A 731 13.91 30.80 20.51
N ALA A 732 13.01 29.83 20.60
CA ALA A 732 13.17 28.68 21.48
C ALA A 732 12.84 27.39 20.73
N TRP A 733 13.60 26.35 21.00
CA TRP A 733 13.30 24.99 20.57
C TRP A 733 13.03 24.12 21.78
N GLN A 734 11.93 23.38 21.73
CA GLN A 734 11.59 22.35 22.68
C GLN A 734 11.47 21.04 21.90
N GLY A 735 12.02 19.95 22.45
CA GLY A 735 11.76 18.62 21.92
C GLY A 735 10.37 18.15 22.34
N THR A 736 10.32 17.02 23.04
CA THR A 736 9.07 16.48 23.61
C THR A 736 8.40 17.48 24.55
N ALA A 737 7.10 17.31 24.77
CA ALA A 737 6.31 18.17 25.66
C ALA A 737 6.90 18.29 27.09
N SER A 738 7.61 17.26 27.57
CA SER A 738 8.26 17.22 28.89
C SER A 738 9.68 17.78 28.91
N SER A 739 10.28 18.04 27.75
CA SER A 739 11.65 18.55 27.65
C SER A 739 11.75 20.05 27.98
N THR A 740 12.91 20.47 28.50
CA THR A 740 13.20 21.88 28.73
C THR A 740 13.50 22.59 27.41
N SER A 741 12.92 23.78 27.23
CA SER A 741 13.20 24.60 26.05
C SER A 741 14.65 25.11 26.06
N VAL A 742 15.29 25.08 24.90
CA VAL A 742 16.64 25.60 24.66
C VAL A 742 16.55 26.86 23.79
N ALA A 743 17.38 27.85 24.07
CA ALA A 743 17.47 29.07 23.27
C ALA A 743 18.07 28.76 21.89
N ILE A 744 17.49 29.37 20.86
CA ILE A 744 17.99 29.33 19.48
C ILE A 744 18.02 30.74 18.90
N ARG A 745 18.77 30.92 17.83
CA ARG A 745 18.59 32.07 16.94
C ARG A 745 18.04 31.64 15.60
N TRP A 746 17.22 32.47 14.95
CA TRP A 746 16.57 32.13 13.69
C TRP A 746 16.53 33.30 12.71
N LYS A 747 16.38 33.00 11.42
CA LYS A 747 16.14 33.96 10.33
C LYS A 747 15.35 33.32 9.19
N ILE A 748 14.71 34.13 8.37
CA ILE A 748 14.08 33.71 7.11
C ILE A 748 14.82 34.39 5.96
N ASP A 749 15.24 33.61 4.95
CA ASP A 749 15.94 34.14 3.78
C ASP A 749 14.96 34.69 2.71
N GLU A 750 15.49 35.27 1.62
CA GLU A 750 14.68 35.84 0.53
C GLU A 750 13.81 34.80 -0.21
N LYS A 751 14.25 33.53 -0.19
CA LYS A 751 13.50 32.40 -0.76
C LYS A 751 12.36 31.96 0.17
N GLY A 752 12.32 32.45 1.41
CA GLY A 752 11.33 32.08 2.41
C GLY A 752 11.71 30.84 3.21
N HIS A 753 12.99 30.45 3.22
CA HIS A 753 13.47 29.33 4.02
C HIS A 753 13.77 29.78 5.45
N LEU A 754 13.29 29.02 6.43
CA LEU A 754 13.60 29.24 7.83
C LEU A 754 14.94 28.56 8.16
N THR A 755 15.88 29.30 8.75
CA THR A 755 17.10 28.72 9.33
C THR A 755 17.16 29.05 10.80
N PHE A 756 17.45 28.07 11.65
CA PHE A 756 17.79 28.30 13.04
C PHE A 756 19.07 27.59 13.46
N GLU A 757 19.71 28.14 14.49
CA GLU A 757 20.93 27.62 15.07
C GLU A 757 20.79 27.51 16.58
N LYS A 758 21.29 26.39 17.10
CA LYS A 758 21.57 26.21 18.51
C LYS A 758 23.05 26.53 18.73
N LEU A 759 23.33 27.36 19.74
CA LEU A 759 24.68 27.85 20.03
C LEU A 759 25.21 27.18 21.30
N ASP A 760 26.53 27.02 21.38
CA ASP A 760 27.22 26.68 22.64
C ASP A 760 27.47 27.93 23.50
N ASP A 761 28.07 27.72 24.68
CA ASP A 761 28.41 28.80 25.63
C ASP A 761 29.41 29.82 25.05
N SER A 762 30.10 29.48 23.94
CA SER A 762 31.01 30.38 23.22
C SER A 762 30.33 31.11 22.07
N ASN A 763 29.00 31.02 21.97
CA ASN A 763 28.18 31.61 20.92
C ASN A 763 28.46 31.02 19.51
N GLU A 764 29.06 29.83 19.43
CA GLU A 764 29.32 29.13 18.17
C GLU A 764 28.19 28.15 17.86
N PRO A 765 27.77 27.99 16.59
CA PRO A 765 26.73 27.04 16.23
C PRO A 765 27.21 25.61 16.48
N VAL A 766 26.38 24.82 17.17
CA VAL A 766 26.57 23.37 17.37
C VAL A 766 25.60 22.55 16.53
N GLU A 767 24.46 23.12 16.18
CA GLU A 767 23.48 22.57 15.25
C GLU A 767 22.94 23.71 14.38
N ARG A 768 22.80 23.49 13.08
CA ARG A 768 22.09 24.37 12.16
C ARG A 768 21.03 23.57 11.42
N VAL A 769 19.81 24.10 11.39
CA VAL A 769 18.71 23.50 10.66
C VAL A 769 18.15 24.53 9.68
N THR A 770 18.12 24.18 8.40
CA THR A 770 17.47 24.95 7.34
C THR A 770 16.26 24.19 6.84
N MET A 771 15.11 24.86 6.76
CA MET A 771 13.84 24.30 6.34
C MET A 771 13.27 25.07 5.15
N ALA A 772 12.92 24.34 4.10
CA ALA A 772 12.16 24.86 2.97
C ALA A 772 10.71 24.37 3.09
N PRO A 773 9.73 25.28 3.09
CA PRO A 773 8.34 24.88 3.03
C PRO A 773 8.02 24.35 1.61
N LEU A 774 7.20 23.32 1.54
CA LEU A 774 6.82 22.66 0.29
C LEU A 774 5.35 22.92 -0.03
N GLU A 775 4.46 22.60 0.90
CA GLU A 775 3.01 22.66 0.71
C GLU A 775 2.33 23.00 2.03
N ARG A 776 1.27 23.82 1.97
CA ARG A 776 0.46 24.24 3.12
C ARG A 776 -1.03 24.05 2.84
N GLU A 777 -1.72 23.46 3.81
CA GLU A 777 -3.18 23.29 3.80
C GLU A 777 -3.69 23.65 5.19
N GLY A 778 -4.35 24.82 5.26
CA GLY A 778 -4.73 25.42 6.53
C GLY A 778 -3.51 25.67 7.43
N ILE A 779 -3.48 24.98 8.58
CA ILE A 779 -2.43 25.08 9.59
C ILE A 779 -1.32 24.03 9.43
N VAL A 780 -1.45 23.10 8.48
CA VAL A 780 -0.45 22.05 8.26
C VAL A 780 0.52 22.47 7.17
N LEU A 781 1.81 22.31 7.45
CA LEU A 781 2.91 22.71 6.59
C LEU A 781 3.90 21.55 6.44
N SER A 782 4.10 21.08 5.21
CA SER A 782 5.17 20.12 4.90
C SER A 782 6.45 20.86 4.54
N THR A 783 7.57 20.29 4.98
CA THR A 783 8.89 20.90 4.85
C THR A 783 9.94 19.88 4.43
N LYS A 784 10.94 20.39 3.70
CA LYS A 784 12.22 19.71 3.53
C LYS A 784 13.24 20.32 4.48
N VAL A 785 14.06 19.49 5.11
CA VAL A 785 14.98 19.87 6.18
C VAL A 785 16.41 19.50 5.79
N PHE A 786 17.34 20.43 6.00
CA PHE A 786 18.78 20.20 5.98
C PHE A 786 19.33 20.43 7.39
N HIS A 787 19.86 19.39 8.00
CA HIS A 787 20.37 19.42 9.36
C HIS A 787 21.89 19.20 9.38
N GLU A 788 22.61 20.20 9.86
CA GLU A 788 24.04 20.15 10.12
C GLU A 788 24.30 20.02 11.63
N ASP A 789 25.15 19.07 12.01
CA ASP A 789 25.47 18.74 13.40
C ASP A 789 27.00 18.73 13.55
N LYS A 790 27.53 19.63 14.39
CA LYS A 790 28.97 19.83 14.62
C LYS A 790 29.66 18.55 15.11
N SER A 791 28.93 17.63 15.74
CA SER A 791 29.47 16.34 16.17
C SER A 791 29.75 15.37 15.01
N LYS A 792 29.13 15.62 13.83
CA LYS A 792 29.25 14.77 12.64
C LYS A 792 30.10 15.41 11.55
N ALA A 793 29.95 16.72 11.32
CA ALA A 793 30.69 17.47 10.31
C ALA A 793 30.73 18.97 10.64
N PRO A 794 31.68 19.75 10.09
CA PRO A 794 31.65 21.21 10.19
C PRO A 794 30.34 21.80 9.66
N ILE A 795 29.82 22.84 10.34
CA ILE A 795 28.61 23.55 9.95
C ILE A 795 28.94 24.61 8.86
N ASP A 796 29.21 24.14 7.64
CA ASP A 796 29.68 24.94 6.50
C ASP A 796 28.86 24.76 5.20
N GLY A 797 27.74 24.03 5.27
CA GLY A 797 26.84 23.75 4.15
C GLY A 797 27.28 22.58 3.26
N LYS A 798 28.44 21.96 3.50
CA LYS A 798 28.94 20.89 2.62
C LYS A 798 28.39 19.51 2.96
N LEU A 799 28.08 19.25 4.22
CA LEU A 799 27.66 17.93 4.70
C LEU A 799 26.59 18.07 5.79
N GLY A 800 25.39 17.60 5.49
CA GLY A 800 24.28 17.54 6.43
C GLY A 800 23.34 16.39 6.12
N ILE A 801 22.37 16.15 7.01
CA ILE A 801 21.32 15.17 6.82
C ILE A 801 20.14 15.86 6.15
N ILE A 802 19.64 15.29 5.05
CA ILE A 802 18.39 15.72 4.41
C ILE A 802 17.27 14.83 4.93
N SER A 803 16.19 15.45 5.41
CA SER A 803 14.96 14.76 5.83
C SER A 803 13.74 15.59 5.47
N ASP A 804 12.55 15.03 5.66
CA ASP A 804 11.28 15.76 5.57
C ASP A 804 10.59 15.83 6.94
N LYS A 805 9.72 16.83 7.11
CA LYS A 805 8.93 16.98 8.34
C LYS A 805 7.65 17.75 8.08
N THR A 806 6.59 17.36 8.78
CA THR A 806 5.32 18.11 8.80
C THR A 806 5.15 18.84 10.11
N PHE A 807 4.78 20.11 10.03
CA PHE A 807 4.51 20.99 11.16
C PHE A 807 3.07 21.48 11.17
N ILE A 808 2.59 21.78 12.36
CA ILE A 808 1.38 22.55 12.59
C ILE A 808 1.81 23.94 13.01
N VAL A 809 1.42 24.92 12.22
CA VAL A 809 1.67 26.33 12.49
C VAL A 809 0.45 26.94 13.16
N ASN A 810 0.65 27.85 14.11
CA ASN A 810 -0.44 28.56 14.79
C ASN A 810 -1.62 27.66 15.18
N PRO A 811 -1.38 26.55 15.90
CA PRO A 811 -2.44 25.63 16.24
C PRO A 811 -3.57 26.39 16.96
N PRO A 812 -4.84 26.15 16.58
CA PRO A 812 -5.97 26.77 17.26
C PRO A 812 -5.86 26.48 18.75
N GLN A 813 -6.02 27.51 19.58
CA GLN A 813 -5.99 27.33 21.02
C GLN A 813 -7.16 26.43 21.44
N PRO A 814 -6.93 25.46 22.35
CA PRO A 814 -7.97 24.55 22.81
C PRO A 814 -9.13 25.29 23.49
#